data_AF-A0A7Y5Q751-F1
#
_entry.id   AF-A0A7Y5Q751-F1
#
_cell.length_a   1.000
_cell.length_b   1.000
_cell.length_c   1.000
_cell.angle_alpha   90.00
_cell.angle_beta   90.00
_cell.angle_gamma   90.00
#
_symmetry.space_group_name_H-M   'P 1'
#
loop_
_entity.id
_entity.type
_entity.pdbx_description
1 polymer ?
#
loop_
_entity_poly.entity_id
_entity_poly.type
_entity_poly.pdbx_seq_one_letter_code
_entity_poly.pdbx_strand_id
1 'polypeptide(L)'
;MVPLALYLSLLTAPAWQLNEQKLTIAAEALGNLDCDWPKLVGEKEVPPAEVRAAAGGVRLTYPGGAALWLGIEGTALVMRPTALPEGARLRLGCLLPFVLNEGGRWSTDGQTLHPFPVDKPAKPHLYQGHDRLLRLLHADGSGFDLRLPEGAYQQLQDNREWGWKIFAWSTWLPAAGQAELRLPLTAAQGAAVGGLRIDPFGQEVARDWPSKVKDEAELRADAAADAAYYGSFPKFPRDRFGGLPDSGAALGLKGNGFFQTAKVNGRWLLVDPDGNAFYHAAICCFQPSNDYTYVPGREETFAWLPPRTDPRFKAAWRDEPYWSDKAVSFYIANVIRKSGQPFELGPWQGAMVDRVRALGFTSIGAFSHASEQAKAKQMPYVATLPLGEWTLGRQIPGLRGFFDPFDPVTVAKIEQLFAESLPRRASDPLLLGYYLDNEQAAEDIPRVIPTLPASAPVKQALVAMLRAKYPTVAAFNAAWGLTAQSLDELAGQGLPVTTQAAADDLAAFTEQFLDRYYQVIVTAYRQHDPNHLLLGNRWQPSTANREVLVRTAARYLDVMSVNYYTNAFDPAFLRRLAGWSGDKPWILSEWHYSSPRDSGLPGGAREASSQEARGEAYRHYVEQAASLGFVVGHEWFTLIDQARTGRYFQLLHGENGNTGLFSVADRPWKPLVEAAAATHARLYDVLLGKVEPYRSALPELTPTGGGRRSVTVPHLARAVTLDGRGDDWPVVPPEQVSEARLTQGTQKVGLEASFRLAWDARALYLWAEVTDPTPRRNEQTGVDLWNADALELFIGHEALEQPGALRFTDRQILIGVGQPPRCHVVRGRPGEEIQAVVVDRVDGRGYVVEAAG
;
A
#
# COMPACT_ATOMS: atom_id res chain seq x y z
N MET A 1 19.64 -3.55 40.25
CA MET A 1 20.01 -2.13 40.23
C MET A 1 21.24 -1.96 39.36
N VAL A 2 21.01 -1.62 38.09
CA VAL A 2 22.01 -1.07 37.15
C VAL A 2 21.58 0.39 36.98
N PRO A 3 22.48 1.37 37.06
CA PRO A 3 22.08 2.74 37.32
C PRO A 3 21.32 3.36 36.14
N LEU A 4 20.21 3.95 36.55
CA LEU A 4 19.25 4.77 35.84
C LEU A 4 19.93 6.09 35.40
N ALA A 5 20.74 6.06 34.33
CA ALA A 5 21.35 7.27 33.76
C ALA A 5 21.89 7.04 32.33
N LEU A 6 21.06 6.59 31.37
CA LEU A 6 21.43 6.70 29.95
C LEU A 6 20.24 6.56 28.98
N TYR A 7 19.08 7.17 29.25
CA TYR A 7 18.05 7.41 28.23
C TYR A 7 17.28 8.70 28.57
N LEU A 8 18.03 9.79 28.77
CA LEU A 8 17.52 11.09 28.36
C LEU A 8 17.54 11.06 26.83
N SER A 9 16.37 11.21 26.21
CA SER A 9 16.24 11.47 24.78
C SER A 9 17.14 12.65 24.44
N LEU A 10 18.31 12.36 23.87
CA LEU A 10 19.08 13.33 23.13
C LEU A 10 18.16 13.78 22.00
N LEU A 11 17.60 14.99 22.11
CA LEU A 11 17.10 15.73 20.96
C LEU A 11 18.23 15.68 19.93
N THR A 12 18.08 14.86 18.89
CA THR A 12 19.11 14.78 17.85
C THR A 12 19.02 16.08 17.07
N ALA A 13 20.02 16.95 17.25
CA ALA A 13 20.15 18.17 16.46
C ALA A 13 20.04 17.82 14.97
N PRO A 14 19.42 18.69 14.15
CA PRO A 14 19.30 18.44 12.72
C PRO A 14 20.68 18.21 12.13
N ALA A 15 20.79 17.15 11.33
CA ALA A 15 22.07 16.66 10.86
C ALA A 15 21.98 16.18 9.41
N TRP A 16 23.05 16.42 8.67
CA TRP A 16 23.29 15.71 7.42
C TRP A 16 23.50 14.22 7.73
N GLN A 17 22.93 13.36 6.90
CA GLN A 17 23.23 11.92 6.87
C GLN A 17 23.58 11.52 5.45
N LEU A 18 24.54 10.61 5.33
CA LEU A 18 25.13 10.24 4.06
C LEU A 18 25.49 8.75 4.05
N ASN A 19 25.03 8.03 3.03
CA ASN A 19 25.51 6.70 2.67
C ASN A 19 25.53 6.54 1.14
N GLU A 20 25.88 5.35 0.64
CA GLU A 20 26.00 5.11 -0.80
C GLU A 20 24.67 5.24 -1.57
N GLN A 21 23.55 5.14 -0.86
CA GLN A 21 22.21 5.15 -1.44
C GLN A 21 21.53 6.52 -1.36
N LYS A 22 21.87 7.37 -0.36
CA LYS A 22 21.16 8.63 -0.11
C LYS A 22 22.00 9.71 0.60
N LEU A 23 21.60 10.96 0.34
CA LEU A 23 21.96 12.17 1.09
C LEU A 23 20.66 12.73 1.71
N THR A 24 20.62 12.89 3.02
CA THR A 24 19.40 13.37 3.71
C THR A 24 19.72 14.41 4.77
N ILE A 25 18.77 15.32 5.02
CA ILE A 25 18.76 16.15 6.23
C ILE A 25 17.80 15.49 7.21
N ALA A 26 18.30 14.94 8.31
CA ALA A 26 17.46 14.46 9.40
C ALA A 26 17.03 15.64 10.27
N ALA A 27 15.73 15.90 10.36
CA ALA A 27 15.16 16.96 11.19
C ALA A 27 13.83 16.48 11.80
N GLU A 28 13.79 16.20 13.10
CA GLU A 28 12.69 15.50 13.79
C GLU A 28 11.27 15.93 13.35
N ALA A 29 10.92 17.21 13.53
CA ALA A 29 9.59 17.74 13.18
C ALA A 29 9.31 17.85 11.67
N LEU A 30 10.35 17.86 10.84
CA LEU A 30 10.24 17.91 9.37
C LEU A 30 10.43 16.53 8.72
N GLY A 31 10.71 15.49 9.51
CA GLY A 31 11.15 14.19 9.04
C GLY A 31 12.55 14.20 8.41
N ASN A 32 12.87 13.14 7.68
CA ASN A 32 14.07 13.12 6.84
C ASN A 32 13.76 13.80 5.51
N LEU A 33 14.48 14.88 5.21
CA LEU A 33 14.41 15.53 3.90
C LEU A 33 15.38 14.86 2.96
N ASP A 34 14.86 14.15 1.96
CA ASP A 34 15.67 13.54 0.92
C ASP A 34 16.19 14.62 -0.03
N CYS A 35 17.50 14.63 -0.22
CA CYS A 35 18.19 15.53 -1.12
C CYS A 35 18.79 14.76 -2.30
N ASP A 36 18.72 15.36 -3.49
CA ASP A 36 19.38 14.88 -4.70
C ASP A 36 20.89 14.77 -4.47
N TRP A 37 21.53 13.80 -5.13
CA TRP A 37 22.98 13.90 -5.34
C TRP A 37 23.31 15.18 -6.12
N PRO A 38 24.32 15.96 -5.72
CA PRO A 38 24.72 17.17 -6.45
C PRO A 38 24.90 16.90 -7.94
N LYS A 39 24.17 17.63 -8.78
CA LYS A 39 24.22 17.53 -10.24
C LYS A 39 25.20 18.56 -10.79
N LEU A 40 25.97 18.21 -11.81
CA LEU A 40 26.83 19.16 -12.51
C LEU A 40 25.97 20.03 -13.45
N VAL A 41 26.14 21.34 -13.39
CA VAL A 41 25.33 22.31 -14.16
C VAL A 41 26.19 22.90 -15.28
N GLY A 42 25.88 22.49 -16.51
CA GLY A 42 26.39 23.05 -17.77
C GLY A 42 25.24 23.60 -18.62
N GLU A 43 25.13 23.19 -19.90
CA GLU A 43 23.93 23.46 -20.74
C GLU A 43 22.69 22.69 -20.26
N LYS A 44 22.91 21.53 -19.63
CA LYS A 44 21.91 20.71 -18.94
C LYS A 44 22.44 20.35 -17.55
N GLU A 45 21.54 19.93 -16.66
CA GLU A 45 21.92 19.34 -15.38
C GLU A 45 22.26 17.86 -15.55
N VAL A 46 23.44 17.46 -15.09
CA VAL A 46 23.96 16.09 -15.26
C VAL A 46 24.08 15.43 -13.88
N PRO A 47 23.31 14.37 -13.58
CA PRO A 47 23.49 13.61 -12.35
C PRO A 47 24.82 12.84 -12.37
N PRO A 48 25.32 12.39 -11.21
CA PRO A 48 26.46 11.47 -11.21
C PRO A 48 26.10 10.17 -11.94
N ALA A 49 27.02 9.68 -12.77
CA ALA A 49 26.91 8.39 -13.45
C ALA A 49 27.15 7.22 -12.49
N GLU A 50 27.88 7.47 -11.40
CA GLU A 50 28.21 6.46 -10.40
C GLU A 50 28.34 7.11 -9.01
N VAL A 51 27.87 6.38 -7.99
CA VAL A 51 28.04 6.68 -6.57
C VAL A 51 28.69 5.47 -5.90
N ARG A 52 29.81 5.66 -5.20
CA ARG A 52 30.50 4.59 -4.47
C ARG A 52 30.94 5.06 -3.09
N ALA A 53 30.96 4.14 -2.12
CA ALA A 53 31.63 4.42 -0.85
C ALA A 53 33.10 4.83 -1.07
N ALA A 54 33.53 5.79 -0.25
CA ALA A 54 34.91 6.21 -0.15
C ALA A 54 35.28 6.38 1.33
N ALA A 55 36.58 6.46 1.63
CA ALA A 55 37.01 6.72 3.00
C ALA A 55 36.38 8.04 3.52
N GLY A 56 35.62 7.94 4.61
CA GLY A 56 34.98 9.09 5.27
C GLY A 56 33.80 9.72 4.53
N GLY A 57 33.26 9.10 3.48
CA GLY A 57 32.19 9.69 2.68
C GLY A 57 31.80 8.86 1.45
N VAL A 58 31.31 9.53 0.40
CA VAL A 58 31.00 8.92 -0.89
C VAL A 58 31.69 9.68 -2.02
N ARG A 59 32.03 8.95 -3.08
CA ARG A 59 32.56 9.54 -4.32
C ARG A 59 31.48 9.48 -5.40
N LEU A 60 31.19 10.64 -5.97
CA LEU A 60 30.36 10.82 -7.15
C LEU A 60 31.25 10.97 -8.37
N THR A 61 30.97 10.21 -9.42
CA THR A 61 31.67 10.32 -10.70
C THR A 61 30.69 10.76 -11.77
N TYR A 62 31.06 11.76 -12.56
CA TYR A 62 30.27 12.30 -13.65
C TYR A 62 30.85 11.88 -15.01
N PRO A 63 30.04 11.89 -16.08
CA PRO A 63 30.56 11.71 -17.44
C PRO A 63 31.73 12.65 -17.73
N GLY A 64 32.78 12.14 -18.38
CA GLY A 64 33.99 12.92 -18.71
C GLY A 64 35.06 12.98 -17.61
N GLY A 65 34.91 12.21 -16.52
CA GLY A 65 35.97 12.04 -15.50
C GLY A 65 35.98 13.07 -14.38
N ALA A 66 35.08 14.06 -14.42
CA ALA A 66 34.79 14.94 -13.30
C ALA A 66 34.28 14.12 -12.10
N ALA A 67 34.68 14.50 -10.89
CA ALA A 67 34.26 13.83 -9.67
C ALA A 67 33.98 14.81 -8.54
N LEU A 68 33.16 14.38 -7.58
CA LEU A 68 32.88 15.10 -6.35
C LEU A 68 32.94 14.12 -5.19
N TRP A 69 33.81 14.39 -4.22
CA TRP A 69 33.74 13.69 -2.94
C TRP A 69 32.77 14.42 -2.01
N LEU A 70 31.91 13.68 -1.34
CA LEU A 70 30.97 14.17 -0.33
C LEU A 70 31.26 13.49 1.00
N GLY A 71 31.26 14.28 2.07
CA GLY A 71 31.36 13.76 3.43
C GLY A 71 30.71 14.70 4.43
N ILE A 72 30.61 14.24 5.66
CA ILE A 72 30.04 15.00 6.77
C ILE A 72 31.16 15.34 7.74
N GLU A 73 31.38 16.63 7.98
CA GLU A 73 32.37 17.12 8.94
C GLU A 73 31.71 18.09 9.92
N GLY A 74 31.59 17.68 11.18
CA GLY A 74 30.81 18.41 12.17
C GLY A 74 29.34 18.46 11.76
N THR A 75 28.79 19.67 11.61
CA THR A 75 27.40 19.87 11.15
C THR A 75 27.29 20.19 9.66
N ALA A 76 28.39 20.14 8.91
CA ALA A 76 28.42 20.53 7.51
C ALA A 76 28.49 19.33 6.57
N LEU A 77 27.72 19.42 5.49
CA LEU A 77 28.00 18.67 4.27
C LEU A 77 29.19 19.33 3.58
N VAL A 78 30.23 18.55 3.35
CA VAL A 78 31.47 18.98 2.72
C VAL A 78 31.54 18.36 1.33
N MET A 79 31.80 19.20 0.33
CA MET A 79 31.96 18.77 -1.06
C MET A 79 33.35 19.15 -1.56
N ARG A 80 34.09 18.17 -2.09
CA ARG A 80 35.45 18.36 -2.61
C ARG A 80 35.48 18.02 -4.10
N PRO A 81 35.46 19.03 -4.98
CA PRO A 81 35.49 18.84 -6.42
C PRO A 81 36.83 18.27 -6.90
N THR A 82 36.82 17.46 -7.96
CA THR A 82 38.02 17.01 -8.67
C THR A 82 37.76 17.06 -10.16
N ALA A 83 38.61 17.78 -10.89
CA ALA A 83 38.54 17.90 -12.36
C ALA A 83 37.15 18.33 -12.89
N LEU A 84 36.47 19.26 -12.21
CA LEU A 84 35.23 19.84 -12.75
C LEU A 84 35.55 20.74 -13.96
N PRO A 85 34.64 20.82 -14.96
CA PRO A 85 34.75 21.76 -16.06
C PRO A 85 34.84 23.22 -15.58
N GLU A 86 35.47 24.08 -16.38
CA GLU A 86 35.54 25.51 -16.10
C GLU A 86 34.12 26.12 -16.05
N GLY A 87 33.86 27.00 -15.07
CA GLY A 87 32.55 27.61 -14.85
C GLY A 87 31.45 26.68 -14.32
N ALA A 88 31.77 25.40 -14.04
CA ALA A 88 30.82 24.44 -13.51
C ALA A 88 30.20 24.90 -12.18
N ARG A 89 28.88 24.73 -12.09
CA ARG A 89 28.10 24.84 -10.85
C ARG A 89 27.60 23.46 -10.43
N LEU A 90 27.28 23.30 -9.15
CA LEU A 90 26.63 22.11 -8.62
C LEU A 90 25.20 22.47 -8.21
N ARG A 91 24.19 21.73 -8.68
CA ARG A 91 22.83 21.87 -8.17
C ARG A 91 22.56 20.80 -7.12
N LEU A 92 22.12 21.25 -5.94
CA LEU A 92 21.56 20.40 -4.88
C LEU A 92 20.07 20.74 -4.73
N GLY A 93 19.21 19.73 -4.70
CA GLY A 93 17.77 19.91 -4.45
C GLY A 93 17.33 19.06 -3.27
N CYS A 94 16.36 19.52 -2.49
CA CYS A 94 15.71 18.73 -1.45
C CYS A 94 14.20 18.91 -1.53
N LEU A 95 13.45 17.82 -1.36
CA LEU A 95 11.99 17.86 -1.27
C LEU A 95 11.57 18.18 0.16
N LEU A 96 10.55 19.03 0.28
CA LEU A 96 10.06 19.51 1.56
C LEU A 96 8.63 19.02 1.78
N PRO A 97 8.31 18.43 2.96
CA PRO A 97 7.04 17.77 3.18
C PRO A 97 5.87 18.73 3.02
N PHE A 98 4.80 18.29 2.36
CA PHE A 98 3.65 19.15 2.09
C PHE A 98 2.93 19.62 3.35
N VAL A 99 3.07 18.90 4.46
CA VAL A 99 2.56 19.31 5.78
C VAL A 99 3.08 20.69 6.22
N LEU A 100 4.14 21.23 5.61
CA LEU A 100 4.54 22.62 5.79
C LEU A 100 3.41 23.61 5.43
N ASN A 101 2.44 23.25 4.58
CA ASN A 101 1.27 24.08 4.31
C ASN A 101 0.30 24.18 5.52
N GLU A 102 0.47 23.32 6.52
CA GLU A 102 -0.27 23.32 7.79
C GLU A 102 0.47 24.13 8.88
N GLY A 103 1.06 25.29 8.51
CA GLY A 103 1.64 26.26 9.45
C GLY A 103 3.18 26.39 9.45
N GLY A 104 3.87 25.66 8.56
CA GLY A 104 5.30 25.81 8.35
C GLY A 104 5.68 27.19 7.80
N ARG A 105 6.93 27.60 8.04
CA ARG A 105 7.50 28.88 7.55
C ARG A 105 8.92 28.73 7.05
N TRP A 106 9.35 29.71 6.28
CA TRP A 106 10.70 29.80 5.75
C TRP A 106 11.24 31.24 5.80
N SER A 107 12.57 31.39 5.74
CA SER A 107 13.24 32.68 5.65
C SER A 107 14.60 32.53 4.95
N THR A 108 15.02 33.56 4.24
CA THR A 108 16.35 33.60 3.60
C THR A 108 17.27 34.68 4.17
N ASP A 109 16.73 35.65 4.90
CA ASP A 109 17.46 36.70 5.62
C ASP A 109 17.63 36.38 7.12
N GLY A 110 16.93 35.34 7.62
CA GLY A 110 16.91 34.93 9.02
C GLY A 110 16.05 35.82 9.92
N GLN A 111 15.45 36.88 9.37
CA GLN A 111 14.67 37.89 10.09
C GLN A 111 13.20 37.82 9.71
N THR A 112 12.90 37.80 8.41
CA THR A 112 11.55 37.80 7.85
C THR A 112 11.10 36.36 7.61
N LEU A 113 10.10 35.90 8.37
CA LEU A 113 9.49 34.58 8.19
C LEU A 113 8.26 34.65 7.29
N HIS A 114 8.26 33.88 6.21
CA HIS A 114 7.15 33.73 5.27
C HIS A 114 6.43 32.39 5.50
N PRO A 115 5.08 32.36 5.50
CA PRO A 115 4.35 31.10 5.58
C PRO A 115 4.45 30.30 4.28
N PHE A 116 4.36 28.97 4.40
CA PHE A 116 4.03 28.13 3.25
C PHE A 116 2.54 28.28 2.90
N PRO A 117 2.17 28.31 1.61
CA PRO A 117 0.80 28.61 1.19
C PRO A 117 -0.17 27.45 1.45
N VAL A 118 -1.32 27.71 2.09
CA VAL A 118 -2.39 26.72 2.33
C VAL A 118 -3.06 26.31 1.02
N ASP A 119 -3.42 27.29 0.19
CA ASP A 119 -3.98 27.13 -1.15
C ASP A 119 -2.92 27.29 -2.23
N LYS A 120 -3.16 26.71 -3.41
CA LYS A 120 -2.21 26.79 -4.53
C LYS A 120 -1.95 28.28 -4.87
N PRO A 121 -0.70 28.77 -4.79
CA PRO A 121 -0.38 30.16 -5.09
C PRO A 121 -0.46 30.43 -6.60
N ALA A 122 -0.65 31.70 -6.99
CA ALA A 122 -0.70 32.11 -8.39
C ALA A 122 0.66 31.99 -9.12
N LYS A 123 1.76 31.99 -8.36
CA LYS A 123 3.12 31.73 -8.86
C LYS A 123 3.72 30.57 -8.07
N PRO A 124 4.38 29.60 -8.73
CA PRO A 124 4.93 28.43 -8.06
C PRO A 124 6.17 28.75 -7.21
N HIS A 125 6.97 29.77 -7.58
CA HIS A 125 8.19 30.12 -6.87
C HIS A 125 7.89 31.02 -5.67
N LEU A 126 8.13 30.50 -4.46
CA LEU A 126 8.01 31.21 -3.20
C LEU A 126 9.22 32.14 -2.97
N TYR A 127 10.41 31.72 -3.42
CA TYR A 127 11.64 32.51 -3.38
C TYR A 127 12.58 32.14 -4.53
N GLN A 128 13.31 33.13 -5.03
CA GLN A 128 14.40 32.99 -6.00
C GLN A 128 15.44 34.09 -5.74
N GLY A 129 16.69 33.72 -5.42
CA GLY A 129 17.72 34.72 -5.11
C GLY A 129 19.05 34.17 -4.63
N HIS A 130 19.92 35.06 -4.18
CA HIS A 130 21.32 34.77 -3.81
C HIS A 130 21.58 34.86 -2.30
N ASP A 131 20.52 34.95 -1.49
CA ASP A 131 20.68 34.90 -0.04
C ASP A 131 21.37 33.61 0.38
N ARG A 132 22.18 33.70 1.44
CA ARG A 132 23.08 32.62 1.86
C ARG A 132 22.51 31.75 2.98
N LEU A 133 21.25 31.95 3.34
CA LEU A 133 20.57 31.20 4.37
C LEU A 133 19.28 30.61 3.79
N LEU A 134 18.98 29.37 4.15
CA LEU A 134 17.64 28.83 4.15
C LEU A 134 17.30 28.45 5.58
N ARG A 135 16.36 29.17 6.19
CA ARG A 135 15.68 28.75 7.40
C ARG A 135 14.38 28.06 7.02
N LEU A 136 14.17 26.85 7.52
CA LEU A 136 12.89 26.15 7.45
C LEU A 136 12.42 25.84 8.87
N LEU A 137 11.18 26.19 9.17
CA LEU A 137 10.53 25.92 10.44
C LEU A 137 9.25 25.11 10.21
N HIS A 138 9.07 24.07 11.00
CA HIS A 138 7.78 23.40 11.18
C HIS A 138 6.80 24.34 11.90
N ALA A 139 5.52 23.95 11.95
CA ALA A 139 4.49 24.73 12.62
C ALA A 139 4.76 24.90 14.13
N ASP A 140 5.35 23.90 14.78
CA ASP A 140 5.80 23.97 16.19
C ASP A 140 6.97 24.95 16.43
N GLY A 141 7.55 25.52 15.36
CA GLY A 141 8.63 26.47 15.41
C GLY A 141 10.04 25.86 15.47
N SER A 142 10.17 24.55 15.59
CA SER A 142 11.45 23.85 15.42
C SER A 142 11.84 23.74 13.94
N GLY A 143 13.12 23.61 13.66
CA GLY A 143 13.62 23.47 12.30
C GLY A 143 15.13 23.61 12.19
N PHE A 144 15.60 24.09 11.04
CA PHE A 144 17.03 24.27 10.80
C PHE A 144 17.35 25.51 9.97
N ASP A 145 18.59 25.97 10.15
CA ASP A 145 19.29 26.92 9.31
C ASP A 145 20.32 26.17 8.49
N LEU A 146 20.21 26.29 7.16
CA LEU A 146 21.18 25.80 6.21
C LEU A 146 21.91 26.99 5.58
N ARG A 147 23.22 27.08 5.78
CA ARG A 147 24.01 28.17 5.16
C ARG A 147 24.66 27.72 3.87
N LEU A 148 24.63 28.62 2.89
CA LEU A 148 25.16 28.43 1.55
C LEU A 148 26.48 29.19 1.37
N PRO A 149 27.40 28.65 0.53
CA PRO A 149 28.62 29.33 0.17
C PRO A 149 28.34 30.63 -0.59
N GLU A 150 29.32 31.51 -0.63
CA GLU A 150 29.23 32.76 -1.38
C GLU A 150 29.04 32.48 -2.88
N GLY A 151 28.22 33.29 -3.55
CA GLY A 151 27.88 33.11 -4.97
C GLY A 151 26.84 32.03 -5.26
N ALA A 152 26.30 31.36 -4.23
CA ALA A 152 25.19 30.43 -4.41
C ALA A 152 23.90 31.16 -4.85
N TYR A 153 23.08 30.46 -5.63
CA TYR A 153 21.69 30.84 -5.94
C TYR A 153 20.77 29.80 -5.32
N GLN A 154 19.59 30.19 -4.84
CA GLN A 154 18.61 29.26 -4.31
C GLN A 154 17.18 29.62 -4.72
N GLN A 155 16.34 28.59 -4.71
CA GLN A 155 14.95 28.63 -5.10
C GLN A 155 14.12 27.80 -4.12
N LEU A 156 12.98 28.34 -3.69
CA LEU A 156 11.95 27.66 -2.92
C LEU A 156 10.63 27.71 -3.71
N GLN A 157 9.91 26.59 -3.83
CA GLN A 157 8.72 26.49 -4.69
C GLN A 157 7.61 25.57 -4.15
N ASP A 158 6.37 25.82 -4.60
CA ASP A 158 5.16 25.00 -4.44
C ASP A 158 4.86 24.26 -5.74
N ASN A 159 4.81 22.93 -5.69
CA ASN A 159 4.68 22.11 -6.88
C ASN A 159 3.23 21.78 -7.27
N ARG A 160 2.21 22.32 -6.59
CA ARG A 160 0.80 22.16 -6.98
C ARG A 160 0.50 22.80 -8.33
N GLU A 161 1.35 23.69 -8.80
CA GLU A 161 1.30 24.17 -10.19
C GLU A 161 1.32 23.01 -11.19
N TRP A 162 2.01 21.92 -10.85
CA TRP A 162 2.16 20.72 -11.66
C TRP A 162 1.43 19.50 -11.09
N GLY A 163 0.37 19.72 -10.30
CA GLY A 163 -0.45 18.64 -9.71
C GLY A 163 0.19 17.90 -8.53
N TRP A 164 1.34 18.39 -8.04
CA TRP A 164 2.09 17.78 -6.95
C TRP A 164 1.80 18.43 -5.61
N LYS A 165 1.30 17.67 -4.64
CA LYS A 165 1.21 18.14 -3.25
C LYS A 165 2.58 18.00 -2.55
N ILE A 166 3.55 18.86 -2.87
CA ILE A 166 4.83 19.01 -2.15
C ILE A 166 5.39 20.44 -2.30
N PHE A 167 6.34 20.80 -1.44
CA PHE A 167 7.25 21.92 -1.67
C PHE A 167 8.66 21.43 -2.06
N ALA A 168 9.46 22.27 -2.69
CA ALA A 168 10.84 21.92 -3.04
C ALA A 168 11.79 23.09 -2.82
N TRP A 169 13.01 22.78 -2.39
CA TRP A 169 14.13 23.70 -2.32
C TRP A 169 15.24 23.25 -3.27
N SER A 170 15.91 24.18 -3.92
CA SER A 170 17.07 23.91 -4.77
C SER A 170 18.11 25.02 -4.63
N THR A 171 19.39 24.66 -4.70
CA THR A 171 20.50 25.61 -4.73
C THR A 171 21.51 25.26 -5.80
N TRP A 172 22.12 26.28 -6.40
CA TRP A 172 23.19 26.20 -7.38
C TRP A 172 24.45 26.80 -6.74
N LEU A 173 25.45 25.96 -6.52
CA LEU A 173 26.70 26.26 -5.84
C LEU A 173 27.81 26.53 -6.87
N PRO A 174 28.63 27.58 -6.69
CA PRO A 174 29.80 27.79 -7.55
C PRO A 174 30.89 26.77 -7.18
N ALA A 175 31.17 25.81 -8.05
CA ALA A 175 32.05 24.67 -7.73
C ALA A 175 33.37 24.67 -8.50
N ALA A 176 33.40 25.24 -9.70
CA ALA A 176 34.64 25.38 -10.47
C ALA A 176 35.68 26.24 -9.72
N GLY A 177 36.92 25.75 -9.66
CA GLY A 177 38.03 26.43 -8.97
C GLY A 177 37.96 26.40 -7.45
N GLN A 178 36.93 25.79 -6.85
CA GLN A 178 36.82 25.63 -5.39
C GLN A 178 37.52 24.35 -4.96
N ALA A 179 38.39 24.44 -3.96
CA ALA A 179 38.97 23.27 -3.32
C ALA A 179 37.93 22.51 -2.47
N GLU A 180 37.00 23.25 -1.86
CA GLU A 180 35.98 22.72 -0.96
C GLU A 180 34.76 23.64 -0.88
N LEU A 181 33.58 23.06 -0.76
CA LEU A 181 32.32 23.73 -0.43
C LEU A 181 31.78 23.17 0.88
N ARG A 182 31.26 24.04 1.75
CA ARG A 182 30.69 23.65 3.05
C ARG A 182 29.27 24.20 3.18
N LEU A 183 28.34 23.32 3.53
CA LEU A 183 26.94 23.64 3.79
C LEU A 183 26.62 23.30 5.26
N PRO A 184 26.98 24.18 6.22
CA PRO A 184 26.72 23.93 7.62
C PRO A 184 25.22 24.01 7.90
N LEU A 185 24.76 23.03 8.66
CA LEU A 185 23.41 22.92 9.16
C LEU A 185 23.42 23.20 10.67
N THR A 186 22.48 23.99 11.15
CA THR A 186 22.32 24.25 12.59
C THR A 186 20.85 24.21 12.96
N ALA A 187 20.53 23.82 14.19
CA ALA A 187 19.17 23.92 14.70
C ALA A 187 18.68 25.37 14.63
N ALA A 188 17.43 25.55 14.19
CA ALA A 188 16.73 26.83 14.22
C ALA A 188 15.48 26.69 15.09
N GLN A 189 15.17 27.77 15.81
CA GLN A 189 13.96 27.86 16.62
C GLN A 189 13.28 29.19 16.33
N GLY A 190 11.99 29.13 16.00
CA GLY A 190 11.10 30.29 15.91
C GLY A 190 9.87 30.12 16.80
N ALA A 191 9.05 31.16 16.87
CA ALA A 191 7.79 31.12 17.61
C ALA A 191 6.76 30.26 16.86
N ALA A 192 6.23 29.18 17.43
CA ALA A 192 5.22 28.34 16.78
C ALA A 192 4.08 29.17 16.13
N VAL A 193 3.67 28.83 14.91
CA VAL A 193 2.40 29.34 14.32
C VAL A 193 1.42 28.20 14.42
N GLY A 194 0.18 28.47 14.84
CA GLY A 194 -0.81 27.44 15.13
C GLY A 194 -0.82 26.33 14.07
N GLY A 195 -0.16 25.21 14.39
CA GLY A 195 -0.08 24.04 13.52
C GLY A 195 -1.40 23.30 13.45
N LEU A 196 -1.41 22.13 12.82
CA LEU A 196 -2.53 21.20 12.95
C LEU A 196 -2.96 21.17 14.41
N ARG A 197 -4.18 21.61 14.69
CA ARG A 197 -4.76 21.55 16.02
C ARG A 197 -5.82 20.48 16.03
N ILE A 198 -5.64 19.55 16.95
CA ILE A 198 -6.59 18.50 17.22
C ILE A 198 -7.38 18.91 18.45
N ASP A 199 -8.69 18.98 18.30
CA ASP A 199 -9.61 19.29 19.40
C ASP A 199 -9.62 18.15 20.43
N PRO A 200 -10.27 18.33 21.60
CA PRO A 200 -10.32 17.29 22.60
C PRO A 200 -10.97 15.97 22.16
N PHE A 201 -11.71 15.96 21.05
CA PHE A 201 -12.38 14.78 20.49
C PHE A 201 -11.56 14.10 19.39
N GLY A 202 -10.33 14.55 19.10
CA GLY A 202 -9.50 13.95 18.06
C GLY A 202 -9.81 14.48 16.65
N GLN A 203 -10.57 15.58 16.54
CA GLN A 203 -11.01 16.16 15.27
C GLN A 203 -10.15 17.38 14.90
N GLU A 204 -9.95 17.63 13.61
CA GLU A 204 -9.23 18.83 13.15
C GLU A 204 -10.00 20.11 13.51
N VAL A 205 -9.36 21.05 14.22
CA VAL A 205 -10.00 22.31 14.65
C VAL A 205 -10.36 23.19 13.45
N ALA A 206 -9.48 23.29 12.46
CA ALA A 206 -9.59 24.24 11.35
C ALA A 206 -10.67 23.88 10.31
N ARG A 207 -11.17 22.64 10.32
CA ARG A 207 -12.19 22.16 9.37
C ARG A 207 -13.53 21.97 10.05
N ASP A 208 -14.60 22.23 9.32
CA ASP A 208 -15.96 21.90 9.76
C ASP A 208 -16.62 20.96 8.75
N TRP A 209 -17.51 20.10 9.23
CA TRP A 209 -18.27 19.16 8.42
C TRP A 209 -19.58 18.80 9.14
N PRO A 210 -20.61 18.30 8.42
CA PRO A 210 -21.96 18.21 8.97
C PRO A 210 -22.10 17.39 10.26
N SER A 211 -21.27 16.36 10.45
CA SER A 211 -21.34 15.45 11.61
C SER A 211 -20.28 15.72 12.70
N LYS A 212 -19.52 16.81 12.61
CA LYS A 212 -18.48 17.17 13.60
C LYS A 212 -19.09 17.34 14.99
N VAL A 213 -18.51 16.67 15.99
CA VAL A 213 -18.92 16.83 17.41
C VAL A 213 -18.39 18.15 17.95
N LYS A 214 -19.24 18.92 18.64
CA LYS A 214 -18.87 20.23 19.19
C LYS A 214 -18.57 20.18 20.69
N ASP A 215 -19.26 19.30 21.42
CA ASP A 215 -19.11 19.16 22.86
C ASP A 215 -19.46 17.75 23.36
N GLU A 216 -19.24 17.49 24.65
CA GLU A 216 -19.57 16.20 25.27
C GLU A 216 -21.07 15.95 25.40
N ALA A 217 -21.91 16.99 25.37
CA ALA A 217 -23.36 16.83 25.45
C ALA A 217 -23.91 16.20 24.17
N GLU A 218 -23.34 16.54 23.01
CA GLU A 218 -23.63 15.86 21.74
C GLU A 218 -23.31 14.37 21.80
N LEU A 219 -22.16 13.96 22.36
CA LEU A 219 -21.82 12.54 22.52
C LEU A 219 -22.86 11.81 23.39
N ARG A 220 -23.27 12.42 24.51
CA ARG A 220 -24.30 11.85 25.39
C ARG A 220 -25.68 11.77 24.72
N ALA A 221 -26.02 12.78 23.92
CA ALA A 221 -27.24 12.78 23.13
C ALA A 221 -27.23 11.65 22.09
N ASP A 222 -26.08 11.40 21.44
CA ASP A 222 -25.90 10.28 20.52
C ASP A 222 -26.14 8.95 21.25
N ALA A 223 -25.59 8.75 22.45
CA ALA A 223 -25.82 7.52 23.23
C ALA A 223 -27.31 7.27 23.52
N ALA A 224 -28.07 8.33 23.82
CA ALA A 224 -29.51 8.23 24.06
C ALA A 224 -30.30 7.92 22.76
N ALA A 225 -29.81 8.41 21.61
CA ALA A 225 -30.44 8.22 20.31
C ALA A 225 -30.08 6.89 19.63
N ASP A 226 -28.91 6.31 19.94
CA ASP A 226 -28.36 5.10 19.28
C ASP A 226 -29.39 3.95 19.25
N ALA A 227 -30.04 3.65 20.38
CA ALA A 227 -31.00 2.55 20.45
C ALA A 227 -32.18 2.71 19.47
N ALA A 228 -32.70 3.93 19.34
CA ALA A 228 -33.77 4.25 18.39
C ALA A 228 -33.27 4.23 16.94
N TYR A 229 -32.07 4.77 16.69
CA TYR A 229 -31.46 4.78 15.36
C TYR A 229 -31.21 3.37 14.85
N TYR A 230 -30.48 2.54 15.61
CA TYR A 230 -30.21 1.16 15.21
C TYR A 230 -31.47 0.28 15.22
N GLY A 231 -32.44 0.58 16.08
CA GLY A 231 -33.74 -0.07 16.08
C GLY A 231 -34.64 0.26 14.89
N SER A 232 -34.32 1.32 14.13
CA SER A 232 -35.11 1.76 12.95
C SER A 232 -34.80 0.97 11.67
N PHE A 233 -33.67 0.26 11.63
CA PHE A 233 -33.30 -0.56 10.48
C PHE A 233 -34.20 -1.78 10.32
N PRO A 234 -34.36 -2.30 9.09
CA PRO A 234 -35.11 -3.53 8.87
C PRO A 234 -34.48 -4.70 9.66
N LYS A 235 -35.33 -5.57 10.20
CA LYS A 235 -34.84 -6.82 10.81
C LYS A 235 -34.38 -7.76 9.70
N PHE A 236 -33.12 -8.16 9.76
CA PHE A 236 -32.55 -9.20 8.89
C PHE A 236 -32.88 -10.57 9.48
N PRO A 237 -33.67 -11.42 8.80
CA PRO A 237 -33.85 -12.81 9.23
C PRO A 237 -32.49 -13.51 9.29
N ARG A 238 -32.16 -14.04 10.46
CA ARG A 238 -30.88 -14.70 10.73
C ARG A 238 -31.07 -15.84 11.71
N ASP A 239 -30.34 -16.92 11.50
CA ASP A 239 -30.20 -17.94 12.53
C ASP A 239 -29.15 -17.53 13.57
N ARG A 240 -28.77 -18.44 14.48
CA ARG A 240 -27.83 -18.13 15.55
C ARG A 240 -26.43 -17.76 15.05
N PHE A 241 -26.02 -18.19 13.86
CA PHE A 241 -24.74 -17.84 13.27
C PHE A 241 -24.82 -16.64 12.33
N GLY A 242 -26.01 -16.14 12.02
CA GLY A 242 -26.19 -15.06 11.06
C GLY A 242 -26.48 -15.53 9.63
N GLY A 243 -26.65 -16.84 9.41
CA GLY A 243 -27.07 -17.42 8.15
C GLY A 243 -28.56 -17.20 7.87
N LEU A 244 -28.96 -17.47 6.63
CA LEU A 244 -30.35 -17.35 6.17
C LEU A 244 -31.22 -18.46 6.77
N PRO A 245 -32.18 -18.16 7.67
CA PRO A 245 -32.99 -19.19 8.32
C PRO A 245 -33.72 -20.09 7.33
N ASP A 246 -33.87 -21.37 7.70
CA ASP A 246 -34.61 -22.40 6.96
C ASP A 246 -34.10 -22.70 5.54
N SER A 247 -33.03 -22.02 5.11
CA SER A 247 -32.46 -22.20 3.78
C SER A 247 -31.83 -23.57 3.58
N GLY A 248 -31.43 -24.26 4.66
CA GLY A 248 -30.89 -25.61 4.59
C GLY A 248 -31.81 -26.61 3.92
N ALA A 249 -33.09 -26.64 4.32
CA ALA A 249 -34.09 -27.51 3.70
C ALA A 249 -34.41 -27.09 2.25
N ALA A 250 -34.50 -25.78 1.98
CA ALA A 250 -34.83 -25.25 0.66
C ALA A 250 -33.71 -25.47 -0.39
N LEU A 251 -32.45 -25.46 0.06
CA LEU A 251 -31.27 -25.54 -0.81
C LEU A 251 -30.56 -26.91 -0.72
N GLY A 252 -31.06 -27.83 0.11
CA GLY A 252 -30.46 -29.16 0.30
C GLY A 252 -29.10 -29.14 1.03
N LEU A 253 -28.87 -28.13 1.88
CA LEU A 253 -27.65 -27.98 2.66
C LEU A 253 -27.73 -28.78 3.97
N LYS A 254 -26.57 -29.16 4.51
CA LYS A 254 -26.46 -29.90 5.78
C LYS A 254 -25.34 -29.32 6.64
N GLY A 255 -25.65 -29.09 7.92
CA GLY A 255 -24.66 -28.69 8.91
C GLY A 255 -23.82 -29.87 9.38
N ASN A 256 -22.56 -29.61 9.71
CA ASN A 256 -21.66 -30.57 10.36
C ASN A 256 -21.08 -30.03 11.69
N GLY A 257 -21.61 -28.91 12.18
CA GLY A 257 -21.06 -28.21 13.36
C GLY A 257 -19.98 -27.17 13.04
N PHE A 258 -19.58 -26.99 11.78
CA PHE A 258 -18.60 -26.00 11.35
C PHE A 258 -19.01 -25.32 10.04
N PHE A 259 -18.39 -24.17 9.75
CA PHE A 259 -18.56 -23.51 8.46
C PHE A 259 -18.00 -24.37 7.33
N GLN A 260 -18.75 -24.46 6.23
CA GLN A 260 -18.41 -25.24 5.05
C GLN A 260 -18.66 -24.42 3.77
N THR A 261 -18.26 -24.97 2.63
CA THR A 261 -18.65 -24.45 1.32
C THR A 261 -19.60 -25.44 0.64
N ALA A 262 -20.58 -24.92 -0.09
CA ALA A 262 -21.47 -25.73 -0.91
C ALA A 262 -21.76 -25.02 -2.23
N LYS A 263 -22.03 -25.79 -3.27
CA LYS A 263 -22.44 -25.26 -4.57
C LYS A 263 -23.86 -25.73 -4.89
N VAL A 264 -24.77 -24.77 -5.02
CA VAL A 264 -26.19 -25.00 -5.29
C VAL A 264 -26.57 -24.27 -6.57
N ASN A 265 -27.13 -24.99 -7.55
CA ASN A 265 -27.54 -24.43 -8.85
C ASN A 265 -26.44 -23.61 -9.55
N GLY A 266 -25.19 -24.09 -9.48
CA GLY A 266 -24.03 -23.42 -10.08
C GLY A 266 -23.50 -22.22 -9.29
N ARG A 267 -24.06 -21.91 -8.11
CA ARG A 267 -23.65 -20.81 -7.24
C ARG A 267 -23.04 -21.34 -5.94
N TRP A 268 -21.89 -20.83 -5.56
CA TRP A 268 -21.26 -21.10 -4.28
C TRP A 268 -21.92 -20.33 -3.15
N LEU A 269 -21.97 -20.98 -1.99
CA LEU A 269 -22.43 -20.47 -0.73
C LEU A 269 -21.44 -20.90 0.35
N LEU A 270 -21.26 -20.08 1.38
CA LEU A 270 -20.85 -20.64 2.66
C LEU A 270 -22.07 -21.32 3.29
N VAL A 271 -21.82 -22.33 4.10
CA VAL A 271 -22.83 -23.01 4.90
C VAL A 271 -22.41 -22.86 6.36
N ASP A 272 -23.29 -22.35 7.21
CA ASP A 272 -23.01 -22.24 8.63
C ASP A 272 -23.07 -23.60 9.34
N PRO A 273 -22.64 -23.67 10.61
CA PRO A 273 -22.63 -24.92 11.38
C PRO A 273 -23.98 -25.64 11.48
N ASP A 274 -25.10 -24.91 11.41
CA ASP A 274 -26.46 -25.48 11.50
C ASP A 274 -26.98 -25.95 10.13
N GLY A 275 -26.26 -25.63 9.04
CA GLY A 275 -26.59 -26.09 7.70
C GLY A 275 -27.40 -25.09 6.89
N ASN A 276 -27.36 -23.81 7.23
CA ASN A 276 -28.01 -22.75 6.45
C ASN A 276 -27.01 -22.01 5.56
N ALA A 277 -27.52 -21.39 4.50
CA ALA A 277 -26.73 -20.55 3.62
C ALA A 277 -26.21 -19.34 4.39
N PHE A 278 -24.92 -19.09 4.27
CA PHE A 278 -24.20 -18.01 4.93
C PHE A 278 -23.48 -17.14 3.89
N TYR A 279 -23.46 -15.84 4.14
CA TYR A 279 -22.61 -14.90 3.41
C TYR A 279 -21.74 -14.14 4.41
N HIS A 280 -20.42 -14.13 4.19
CA HIS A 280 -19.46 -13.47 5.07
C HIS A 280 -19.42 -11.96 4.76
N ALA A 281 -20.37 -11.20 5.29
CA ALA A 281 -20.38 -9.75 5.27
C ALA A 281 -19.66 -9.24 6.53
N ALA A 282 -18.38 -8.91 6.38
CA ALA A 282 -17.50 -8.66 7.51
C ALA A 282 -16.81 -7.30 7.47
N ILE A 283 -16.15 -6.98 8.58
CA ILE A 283 -15.45 -5.71 8.79
C ILE A 283 -14.06 -6.01 9.36
N CYS A 284 -13.02 -5.53 8.67
CA CYS A 284 -11.64 -5.59 9.14
C CYS A 284 -11.43 -4.65 10.34
N CYS A 285 -10.46 -4.99 11.19
CA CYS A 285 -10.09 -4.21 12.37
C CYS A 285 -11.31 -3.92 13.27
N PHE A 286 -12.04 -4.96 13.69
CA PHE A 286 -13.23 -4.88 14.53
C PHE A 286 -12.89 -4.58 16.01
N GLN A 287 -12.06 -3.57 16.22
CA GLN A 287 -11.54 -3.06 17.49
C GLN A 287 -10.81 -1.74 17.26
N PRO A 288 -10.66 -0.89 18.30
CA PRO A 288 -9.70 0.20 18.26
C PRO A 288 -8.30 -0.34 17.91
N SER A 289 -7.71 0.19 16.85
CA SER A 289 -6.47 -0.28 16.25
C SER A 289 -5.80 0.82 15.43
N ASN A 290 -6.36 1.17 14.27
CA ASN A 290 -5.81 2.17 13.36
C ASN A 290 -6.15 3.64 13.76
N ASP A 291 -7.03 3.82 14.74
CA ASP A 291 -7.42 5.10 15.34
C ASP A 291 -6.42 5.59 16.42
N TYR A 292 -5.45 4.76 16.80
CA TYR A 292 -4.36 5.18 17.67
C TYR A 292 -3.36 6.04 16.91
N THR A 293 -2.86 7.08 17.58
CA THR A 293 -1.91 8.04 17.03
C THR A 293 -0.70 8.23 17.93
N TYR A 294 0.51 8.37 17.36
CA TYR A 294 1.78 8.49 18.08
C TYR A 294 1.99 9.90 18.69
N VAL A 295 2.06 10.11 19.99
CA VAL A 295 2.11 11.45 20.61
C VAL A 295 3.50 12.13 20.66
N PRO A 296 4.62 11.43 20.95
CA PRO A 296 5.87 12.12 21.28
C PRO A 296 6.36 13.06 20.17
N GLY A 297 6.74 14.28 20.57
CA GLY A 297 7.25 15.31 19.67
C GLY A 297 6.16 16.12 18.96
N ARG A 298 4.91 15.99 19.40
CA ARG A 298 3.77 16.76 18.89
C ARG A 298 2.66 17.00 19.94
N GLU A 299 3.02 17.05 21.21
CA GLU A 299 2.06 17.23 22.32
C GLU A 299 1.22 18.51 22.15
N GLU A 300 1.81 19.58 21.63
CA GLU A 300 1.18 20.88 21.38
C GLU A 300 0.14 20.86 20.25
N THR A 301 0.21 19.87 19.35
CA THR A 301 -0.81 19.61 18.32
C THR A 301 -2.17 19.33 18.97
N PHE A 302 -2.18 18.66 20.12
CA PHE A 302 -3.40 18.24 20.81
C PHE A 302 -3.84 19.30 21.82
N ALA A 303 -5.04 19.85 21.64
CA ALA A 303 -5.65 20.73 22.64
C ALA A 303 -5.91 20.02 23.98
N TRP A 304 -6.00 18.68 23.93
CA TRP A 304 -6.16 17.83 25.09
C TRP A 304 -5.61 16.44 24.80
N LEU A 305 -4.94 15.86 25.78
CA LEU A 305 -4.59 14.45 25.83
C LEU A 305 -5.27 13.81 27.05
N PRO A 306 -5.71 12.55 26.97
CA PRO A 306 -6.29 11.86 28.10
C PRO A 306 -5.33 11.83 29.29
N PRO A 307 -5.68 12.40 30.46
CA PRO A 307 -4.79 12.44 31.60
C PRO A 307 -4.43 11.04 32.06
N ARG A 308 -3.13 10.73 32.11
CA ARG A 308 -2.64 9.41 32.59
C ARG A 308 -2.98 9.14 34.05
N THR A 309 -3.17 10.20 34.83
CA THR A 309 -3.56 10.15 36.25
C THR A 309 -5.04 9.84 36.43
N ASP A 310 -5.86 9.98 35.38
CA ASP A 310 -7.26 9.63 35.43
C ASP A 310 -7.44 8.16 35.02
N PRO A 311 -7.77 7.26 35.97
CA PRO A 311 -7.89 5.84 35.67
C PRO A 311 -8.98 5.53 34.63
N ARG A 312 -9.96 6.43 34.41
CA ARG A 312 -11.00 6.27 33.39
C ARG A 312 -10.42 6.20 31.98
N PHE A 313 -9.35 6.95 31.72
CA PHE A 313 -8.73 7.07 30.40
C PHE A 313 -7.53 6.14 30.19
N LYS A 314 -7.23 5.24 31.14
CA LYS A 314 -6.10 4.30 31.02
C LYS A 314 -6.13 3.55 29.68
N ALA A 315 -7.30 3.04 29.28
CA ALA A 315 -7.47 2.28 28.05
C ALA A 315 -7.35 3.12 26.75
N ALA A 316 -7.43 4.46 26.84
CA ALA A 316 -7.17 5.33 25.69
C ALA A 316 -5.70 5.33 25.30
N TRP A 317 -4.80 4.90 26.19
CA TRP A 317 -3.39 4.68 25.89
C TRP A 317 -3.14 3.20 25.56
N ARG A 318 -2.28 2.92 24.59
CA ARG A 318 -2.07 1.58 24.05
C ARG A 318 -1.35 0.66 25.05
N ASP A 319 -1.89 -0.51 25.40
CA ASP A 319 -1.38 -1.34 26.51
C ASP A 319 -0.14 -2.19 26.21
N GLU A 320 0.70 -1.75 25.26
CA GLU A 320 1.91 -2.46 24.84
C GLU A 320 3.15 -1.73 25.35
N PRO A 321 4.19 -2.42 25.87
CA PRO A 321 5.30 -1.76 26.58
C PRO A 321 5.95 -0.60 25.83
N TYR A 322 6.19 -0.76 24.52
CA TYR A 322 6.80 0.28 23.69
C TYR A 322 5.85 1.45 23.38
N TRP A 323 4.55 1.20 23.34
CA TRP A 323 3.52 2.16 22.90
C TRP A 323 2.74 2.80 24.05
N SER A 324 2.84 2.27 25.26
CA SER A 324 2.04 2.66 26.44
C SER A 324 2.14 4.12 26.85
N ASP A 325 3.29 4.73 26.59
CA ASP A 325 3.50 6.14 26.79
C ASP A 325 3.49 6.97 25.49
N LYS A 326 3.27 6.32 24.34
CA LYS A 326 3.45 6.94 23.02
C LYS A 326 2.24 6.95 22.13
N ALA A 327 1.25 6.08 22.30
CA ALA A 327 0.12 5.98 21.37
C ALA A 327 -1.22 6.17 22.09
N VAL A 328 -2.04 7.09 21.58
CA VAL A 328 -3.35 7.46 22.15
C VAL A 328 -4.48 7.27 21.14
N SER A 329 -5.63 6.78 21.62
CA SER A 329 -6.89 6.69 20.88
C SER A 329 -7.87 7.75 21.39
N PHE A 330 -8.18 8.73 20.54
CA PHE A 330 -9.26 9.68 20.81
C PHE A 330 -10.64 9.02 20.67
N TYR A 331 -10.75 7.97 19.85
CA TYR A 331 -11.98 7.18 19.75
C TYR A 331 -12.36 6.56 21.10
N ILE A 332 -11.43 5.90 21.79
CA ILE A 332 -11.67 5.33 23.12
C ILE A 332 -12.03 6.43 24.12
N ALA A 333 -11.33 7.57 24.09
CA ALA A 333 -11.67 8.70 24.95
C ALA A 333 -13.10 9.20 24.71
N ASN A 334 -13.55 9.24 23.45
CA ASN A 334 -14.91 9.64 23.10
C ASN A 334 -15.95 8.57 23.49
N VAL A 335 -15.65 7.29 23.39
CA VAL A 335 -16.51 6.21 23.91
C VAL A 335 -16.70 6.33 25.43
N ILE A 336 -15.64 6.66 26.17
CA ILE A 336 -15.72 6.90 27.62
C ILE A 336 -16.61 8.11 27.92
N ARG A 337 -16.44 9.22 27.20
CA ARG A 337 -17.28 10.42 27.33
C ARG A 337 -18.75 10.14 26.99
N LYS A 338 -18.99 9.42 25.89
CA LYS A 338 -20.32 9.05 25.37
C LYS A 338 -21.09 8.17 26.34
N SER A 339 -20.43 7.14 26.88
CA SER A 339 -21.06 6.16 27.78
C SER A 339 -21.06 6.57 29.26
N GLY A 340 -20.12 7.43 29.66
CA GLY A 340 -19.85 7.73 31.07
C GLY A 340 -19.18 6.58 31.84
N GLN A 341 -18.74 5.52 31.16
CA GLN A 341 -18.14 4.33 31.76
C GLN A 341 -16.68 4.15 31.30
N PRO A 342 -15.80 3.53 32.11
CA PRO A 342 -14.48 3.10 31.65
C PRO A 342 -14.58 2.17 30.43
N PHE A 343 -13.61 2.27 29.51
CA PHE A 343 -13.58 1.42 28.32
C PHE A 343 -13.08 0.01 28.67
N GLU A 344 -13.84 -1.00 28.26
CA GLU A 344 -13.43 -2.39 28.24
C GLU A 344 -13.72 -2.99 26.86
N LEU A 345 -12.72 -3.62 26.24
CA LEU A 345 -12.81 -4.11 24.86
C LEU A 345 -13.97 -5.11 24.67
N GLY A 346 -14.17 -6.02 25.62
CA GLY A 346 -15.21 -7.04 25.54
C GLY A 346 -16.63 -6.46 25.49
N PRO A 347 -17.09 -5.75 26.54
CA PRO A 347 -18.38 -5.06 26.54
C PRO A 347 -18.58 -4.12 25.35
N TRP A 348 -17.56 -3.32 25.00
CA TRP A 348 -17.62 -2.44 23.82
C TRP A 348 -17.83 -3.25 22.53
N GLN A 349 -17.08 -4.33 22.32
CA GLN A 349 -17.21 -5.14 21.12
C GLN A 349 -18.58 -5.84 21.07
N GLY A 350 -19.10 -6.30 22.22
CA GLY A 350 -20.46 -6.81 22.33
C GLY A 350 -21.52 -5.80 21.89
N ALA A 351 -21.42 -4.54 22.35
CA ALA A 351 -22.31 -3.47 21.91
C ALA A 351 -22.14 -3.13 20.42
N MET A 352 -20.90 -3.16 19.92
CA MET A 352 -20.61 -2.94 18.50
C MET A 352 -21.22 -4.05 17.62
N VAL A 353 -21.22 -5.31 18.08
CA VAL A 353 -21.91 -6.42 17.40
C VAL A 353 -23.40 -6.11 17.20
N ASP A 354 -24.08 -5.55 18.21
CA ASP A 354 -25.49 -5.17 18.09
C ASP A 354 -25.69 -4.08 17.01
N ARG A 355 -24.82 -3.06 17.00
CA ARG A 355 -24.86 -1.98 16.01
C ARG A 355 -24.65 -2.51 14.58
N VAL A 356 -23.60 -3.30 14.34
CA VAL A 356 -23.31 -3.76 12.96
C VAL A 356 -24.29 -4.84 12.48
N ARG A 357 -24.88 -5.62 13.39
CA ARG A 357 -25.99 -6.53 13.04
C ARG A 357 -27.26 -5.79 12.65
N ALA A 358 -27.54 -4.65 13.27
CA ALA A 358 -28.60 -3.75 12.82
C ALA A 358 -28.32 -3.15 11.43
N LEU A 359 -27.08 -3.22 10.94
CA LEU A 359 -26.69 -2.78 9.60
C LEU A 359 -26.55 -3.92 8.60
N GLY A 360 -26.81 -5.17 8.98
CA GLY A 360 -26.74 -6.30 8.04
C GLY A 360 -25.47 -7.16 8.11
N PHE A 361 -24.41 -6.74 8.80
CA PHE A 361 -23.16 -7.50 8.87
C PHE A 361 -23.31 -8.83 9.64
N THR A 362 -22.56 -9.85 9.24
CA THR A 362 -22.63 -11.21 9.76
C THR A 362 -21.35 -11.66 10.45
N SER A 363 -20.21 -10.98 10.31
CA SER A 363 -18.95 -11.47 10.86
C SER A 363 -17.94 -10.40 11.24
N ILE A 364 -17.01 -10.78 12.11
CA ILE A 364 -15.76 -10.06 12.39
C ILE A 364 -14.71 -10.50 11.36
N GLY A 365 -14.11 -9.54 10.65
CA GLY A 365 -13.11 -9.76 9.59
C GLY A 365 -11.67 -9.76 10.09
N ALA A 366 -10.71 -9.69 9.18
CA ALA A 366 -9.28 -9.75 9.49
C ALA A 366 -8.79 -8.62 10.42
N PHE A 367 -7.57 -8.80 10.94
CA PHE A 367 -6.92 -7.90 11.90
C PHE A 367 -7.73 -7.64 13.17
N SER A 368 -8.55 -8.62 13.56
CA SER A 368 -9.48 -8.51 14.68
C SER A 368 -9.33 -9.70 15.63
N HIS A 369 -9.70 -9.49 16.89
CA HIS A 369 -9.91 -10.54 17.86
C HIS A 369 -11.39 -10.61 18.25
N ALA A 370 -12.01 -11.78 18.24
CA ALA A 370 -13.36 -11.97 18.76
C ALA A 370 -13.34 -12.17 20.30
N SER A 371 -13.82 -11.18 21.04
CA SER A 371 -13.99 -11.23 22.50
C SER A 371 -15.05 -12.25 22.93
N GLU A 372 -15.00 -12.66 24.19
CA GLU A 372 -16.01 -13.54 24.78
C GLU A 372 -17.43 -12.95 24.69
N GLN A 373 -17.60 -11.63 24.77
CA GLN A 373 -18.89 -10.96 24.63
C GLN A 373 -19.40 -11.00 23.18
N ALA A 374 -18.52 -10.84 22.19
CA ALA A 374 -18.88 -11.04 20.79
C ALA A 374 -19.26 -12.51 20.51
N LYS A 375 -18.52 -13.46 21.07
CA LYS A 375 -18.80 -14.91 20.97
C LYS A 375 -20.09 -15.32 21.70
N ALA A 376 -20.37 -14.74 22.86
CA ALA A 376 -21.62 -14.97 23.59
C ALA A 376 -22.83 -14.50 22.79
N LYS A 377 -22.65 -13.48 21.93
CA LYS A 377 -23.65 -13.05 20.95
C LYS A 377 -23.70 -13.94 19.70
N GLN A 378 -22.91 -15.01 19.64
CA GLN A 378 -22.78 -15.91 18.49
C GLN A 378 -22.35 -15.17 17.22
N MET A 379 -21.41 -14.22 17.32
CA MET A 379 -20.87 -13.52 16.16
C MET A 379 -19.75 -14.35 15.52
N PRO A 380 -19.91 -14.84 14.26
CA PRO A 380 -18.82 -15.49 13.56
C PRO A 380 -17.62 -14.58 13.34
N TYR A 381 -16.44 -15.19 13.21
CA TYR A 381 -15.20 -14.45 13.00
C TYR A 381 -14.18 -15.25 12.17
N VAL A 382 -13.20 -14.54 11.61
CA VAL A 382 -12.03 -15.14 10.96
C VAL A 382 -10.79 -14.96 11.83
N ALA A 383 -9.79 -15.79 11.63
CA ALA A 383 -8.48 -15.67 12.26
C ALA A 383 -7.36 -15.63 11.20
N THR A 384 -6.12 -15.37 11.65
CA THR A 384 -4.93 -15.46 10.80
C THR A 384 -3.97 -16.47 11.42
N LEU A 385 -3.34 -17.32 10.59
CA LEU A 385 -2.31 -18.23 11.05
C LEU A 385 -1.08 -17.43 11.54
N PRO A 386 -0.33 -17.94 12.53
CA PRO A 386 0.85 -17.26 13.07
C PRO A 386 2.08 -17.36 12.15
N LEU A 387 1.92 -17.06 10.86
CA LEU A 387 2.96 -17.19 9.82
C LEU A 387 3.67 -15.87 9.48
N GLY A 388 3.14 -14.73 9.94
CA GLY A 388 3.69 -13.40 9.65
C GLY A 388 5.04 -13.14 10.31
N GLU A 389 5.69 -12.03 9.92
CA GLU A 389 7.03 -11.63 10.38
C GLU A 389 7.14 -11.57 11.92
N TRP A 390 6.15 -10.97 12.59
CA TRP A 390 6.16 -10.79 14.04
C TRP A 390 5.93 -12.08 14.85
N THR A 391 5.37 -13.12 14.24
CA THR A 391 5.09 -14.40 14.90
C THR A 391 6.11 -15.47 14.52
N LEU A 392 6.35 -15.67 13.22
CA LEU A 392 7.28 -16.68 12.73
C LEU A 392 8.72 -16.16 12.72
N GLY A 393 8.95 -14.89 12.36
CA GLY A 393 10.27 -14.25 12.38
C GLY A 393 11.32 -14.86 11.43
N ARG A 394 10.87 -15.60 10.40
CA ARG A 394 11.75 -16.37 9.49
C ARG A 394 11.35 -16.22 8.02
N GLN A 395 11.03 -14.99 7.61
CA GLN A 395 10.79 -14.69 6.20
C GLN A 395 12.11 -14.76 5.40
N ILE A 396 12.01 -15.11 4.11
CA ILE A 396 13.13 -15.11 3.17
C ILE A 396 13.54 -13.65 2.93
N PRO A 397 14.83 -13.29 3.12
CA PRO A 397 15.30 -11.94 2.84
C PRO A 397 15.00 -11.51 1.40
N GLY A 398 14.36 -10.35 1.24
CA GLY A 398 13.98 -9.80 -0.06
C GLY A 398 12.71 -10.40 -0.69
N LEU A 399 12.05 -11.38 -0.05
CA LEU A 399 10.80 -11.95 -0.55
C LEU A 399 9.67 -11.74 0.47
N ARG A 400 8.88 -10.68 0.25
CA ARG A 400 7.87 -10.21 1.22
C ARG A 400 6.84 -11.28 1.55
N GLY A 401 6.75 -11.63 2.84
CA GLY A 401 5.68 -12.47 3.37
C GLY A 401 5.91 -13.98 3.23
N PHE A 402 6.98 -14.44 2.57
CA PHE A 402 7.22 -15.88 2.42
C PHE A 402 8.31 -16.37 3.37
N PHE A 403 8.05 -17.49 4.02
CA PHE A 403 9.08 -18.27 4.72
C PHE A 403 9.71 -19.29 3.77
N ASP A 404 10.87 -19.85 4.15
CA ASP A 404 11.53 -20.92 3.39
C ASP A 404 10.90 -22.29 3.72
N PRO A 405 10.14 -22.93 2.80
CA PRO A 405 9.46 -24.18 3.09
C PRO A 405 10.37 -25.42 2.93
N PHE A 406 11.64 -25.20 2.57
CA PHE A 406 12.71 -26.20 2.52
C PHE A 406 13.65 -26.12 3.73
N ASP A 407 13.55 -25.07 4.55
CA ASP A 407 14.29 -24.95 5.80
C ASP A 407 13.63 -25.80 6.91
N PRO A 408 14.25 -26.92 7.36
CA PRO A 408 13.66 -27.79 8.37
C PRO A 408 13.46 -27.08 9.72
N VAL A 409 14.27 -26.05 10.04
CA VAL A 409 14.10 -25.27 11.27
C VAL A 409 12.83 -24.43 11.20
N THR A 410 12.57 -23.83 10.04
CA THR A 410 11.34 -23.05 9.78
C THR A 410 10.12 -23.96 9.81
N VAL A 411 10.17 -25.12 9.15
CA VAL A 411 9.07 -26.10 9.15
C VAL A 411 8.75 -26.56 10.58
N ALA A 412 9.76 -26.95 11.36
CA ALA A 412 9.57 -27.37 12.75
C ALA A 412 8.99 -26.24 13.63
N LYS A 413 9.38 -24.98 13.36
CA LYS A 413 8.83 -23.82 14.07
C LYS A 413 7.36 -23.59 13.74
N ILE A 414 6.95 -23.79 12.49
CA ILE A 414 5.54 -23.71 12.09
C ILE A 414 4.72 -24.78 12.79
N GLU A 415 5.19 -26.02 12.80
CA GLU A 415 4.54 -27.13 13.53
C GLU A 415 4.39 -26.79 15.02
N GLN A 416 5.45 -26.28 15.66
CA GLN A 416 5.40 -25.84 17.06
C GLN A 416 4.32 -24.76 17.27
N LEU A 417 4.32 -23.70 16.46
CA LEU A 417 3.37 -22.60 16.60
C LEU A 417 1.92 -23.08 16.40
N PHE A 418 1.69 -24.01 15.48
CA PHE A 418 0.37 -24.56 15.22
C PHE A 418 -0.09 -25.47 16.35
N ALA A 419 0.78 -26.34 16.87
CA ALA A 419 0.50 -27.19 18.02
C ALA A 419 0.14 -26.37 19.28
N GLU A 420 0.76 -25.21 19.47
CA GLU A 420 0.52 -24.33 20.62
C GLU A 420 -0.77 -23.52 20.51
N SER A 421 -1.12 -23.07 19.30
CA SER A 421 -2.16 -22.04 19.09
C SER A 421 -3.49 -22.56 18.56
N LEU A 422 -3.49 -23.57 17.69
CA LEU A 422 -4.70 -24.03 16.99
C LEU A 422 -5.66 -24.87 17.85
N PRO A 423 -5.20 -25.81 18.72
CA PRO A 423 -6.11 -26.67 19.46
C PRO A 423 -7.13 -25.93 20.33
N ARG A 424 -6.81 -24.69 20.76
CA ARG A 424 -7.71 -23.84 21.57
C ARG A 424 -8.95 -23.38 20.81
N ARG A 425 -8.93 -23.42 19.48
CA ARG A 425 -10.01 -22.94 18.60
C ARG A 425 -10.53 -24.02 17.65
N ALA A 426 -9.89 -25.18 17.56
CA ALA A 426 -10.25 -26.25 16.63
C ALA A 426 -11.69 -26.79 16.76
N SER A 427 -12.35 -26.55 17.90
CA SER A 427 -13.76 -26.89 18.14
C SER A 427 -14.70 -25.68 18.27
N ASP A 428 -14.23 -24.47 17.94
CA ASP A 428 -15.03 -23.24 18.06
C ASP A 428 -15.94 -23.07 16.82
N PRO A 429 -17.25 -23.36 16.91
CA PRO A 429 -18.13 -23.32 15.73
C PRO A 429 -18.35 -21.90 15.17
N LEU A 430 -17.95 -20.85 15.91
CA LEU A 430 -18.03 -19.46 15.44
C LEU A 430 -16.85 -19.07 14.54
N LEU A 431 -15.77 -19.84 14.56
CA LEU A 431 -14.63 -19.59 13.68
C LEU A 431 -14.98 -20.05 12.27
N LEU A 432 -15.01 -19.12 11.33
CA LEU A 432 -15.25 -19.44 9.93
C LEU A 432 -14.02 -20.11 9.30
N GLY A 433 -12.84 -19.57 9.58
CA GLY A 433 -11.60 -20.04 8.98
C GLY A 433 -10.40 -19.15 9.27
N TYR A 434 -9.28 -19.53 8.68
CA TYR A 434 -8.00 -18.86 8.83
C TYR A 434 -7.49 -18.30 7.49
N TYR A 435 -7.15 -17.02 7.47
CA TYR A 435 -6.21 -16.49 6.48
C TYR A 435 -4.80 -16.98 6.78
N LEU A 436 -4.03 -17.24 5.72
CA LEU A 436 -2.64 -17.70 5.86
C LEU A 436 -1.70 -16.53 6.13
N ASP A 437 -1.87 -15.44 5.38
CA ASP A 437 -1.08 -14.21 5.45
C ASP A 437 -1.79 -13.08 4.69
N ASN A 438 -1.12 -11.95 4.46
CA ASN A 438 -1.65 -10.77 3.77
C ASN A 438 -0.69 -10.20 2.72
N GLU A 439 -1.17 -9.99 1.48
CA GLU A 439 -0.48 -9.25 0.41
C GLU A 439 1.00 -9.64 0.14
N GLN A 440 1.28 -10.94 0.18
CA GLN A 440 2.61 -11.48 -0.11
C GLN A 440 3.01 -11.26 -1.58
N ALA A 441 4.28 -10.95 -1.85
CA ALA A 441 4.77 -10.63 -3.20
C ALA A 441 5.23 -11.89 -3.96
N ALA A 442 4.27 -12.71 -4.42
CA ALA A 442 4.58 -13.97 -5.10
C ALA A 442 5.31 -13.77 -6.44
N GLU A 443 5.15 -12.59 -7.04
CA GLU A 443 5.85 -12.15 -8.25
C GLU A 443 7.38 -12.14 -8.13
N ASP A 444 7.92 -12.01 -6.92
CA ASP A 444 9.35 -11.88 -6.69
C ASP A 444 10.05 -13.19 -6.38
N ILE A 445 9.30 -14.29 -6.21
CA ILE A 445 9.83 -15.65 -6.05
C ILE A 445 10.92 -15.95 -7.09
N PRO A 446 10.67 -15.83 -8.41
CA PRO A 446 11.68 -16.15 -9.43
C PRO A 446 12.79 -15.10 -9.55
N ARG A 447 12.68 -13.93 -8.90
CA ARG A 447 13.68 -12.85 -8.93
C ARG A 447 14.63 -12.93 -7.75
N VAL A 448 14.10 -13.24 -6.58
CA VAL A 448 14.82 -13.21 -5.31
C VAL A 448 15.57 -14.52 -5.10
N ILE A 449 14.90 -15.67 -5.25
CA ILE A 449 15.49 -16.98 -4.93
C ILE A 449 16.82 -17.22 -5.67
N PRO A 450 16.95 -16.92 -6.98
CA PRO A 450 18.21 -17.12 -7.68
C PRO A 450 19.38 -16.25 -7.18
N THR A 451 19.11 -15.18 -6.43
CA THR A 451 20.14 -14.27 -5.88
C THR A 451 20.54 -14.60 -4.44
N LEU A 452 19.83 -15.52 -3.78
CA LEU A 452 20.11 -15.90 -2.40
C LEU A 452 21.46 -16.64 -2.28
N PRO A 453 22.14 -16.52 -1.12
CA PRO A 453 23.41 -17.19 -0.88
C PRO A 453 23.24 -18.71 -0.75
N ALA A 454 24.35 -19.45 -0.90
CA ALA A 454 24.38 -20.92 -0.78
C ALA A 454 23.86 -21.47 0.55
N SER A 455 23.84 -20.64 1.61
CA SER A 455 23.32 -20.99 2.92
C SER A 455 21.79 -21.05 2.99
N ALA A 456 21.07 -20.51 2.00
CA ALA A 456 19.61 -20.54 1.97
C ALA A 456 19.11 -21.92 1.48
N PRO A 457 18.31 -22.65 2.28
CA PRO A 457 17.78 -23.97 1.87
C PRO A 457 16.98 -23.94 0.57
N VAL A 458 16.16 -22.90 0.34
CA VAL A 458 15.42 -22.71 -0.91
C VAL A 458 16.34 -22.56 -2.14
N LYS A 459 17.51 -21.90 -1.99
CA LYS A 459 18.51 -21.79 -3.05
C LYS A 459 19.11 -23.17 -3.37
N GLN A 460 19.36 -23.98 -2.35
CA GLN A 460 19.84 -25.35 -2.53
C GLN A 460 18.79 -26.23 -3.22
N ALA A 461 17.50 -26.06 -2.89
CA ALA A 461 16.40 -26.75 -3.55
C ALA A 461 16.32 -26.41 -5.05
N LEU A 462 16.47 -25.13 -5.42
CA LEU A 462 16.56 -24.71 -6.83
C LEU A 462 17.73 -25.39 -7.54
N VAL A 463 18.92 -25.37 -6.94
CA VAL A 463 20.10 -26.02 -7.53
C VAL A 463 19.92 -27.53 -7.65
N ALA A 464 19.25 -28.18 -6.70
CA ALA A 464 18.93 -29.60 -6.78
C ALA A 464 17.99 -29.92 -7.95
N MET A 465 16.96 -29.08 -8.19
CA MET A 465 16.08 -29.21 -9.36
C MET A 465 16.87 -29.07 -10.67
N LEU A 466 17.77 -28.08 -10.76
CA LEU A 466 18.61 -27.85 -11.93
C LEU A 466 19.58 -29.01 -12.18
N ARG A 467 20.18 -29.56 -11.12
CA ARG A 467 21.04 -30.76 -11.20
C ARG A 467 20.29 -31.99 -11.71
N ALA A 468 19.06 -32.19 -11.26
CA ALA A 468 18.23 -33.29 -11.72
C ALA A 468 17.87 -33.14 -13.22
N LYS A 469 17.68 -31.91 -13.70
CA LYS A 469 17.35 -31.62 -15.10
C LYS A 469 18.57 -31.68 -16.03
N TYR A 470 19.72 -31.14 -15.60
CA TYR A 470 20.92 -31.04 -16.44
C TYR A 470 21.98 -32.06 -16.03
N PRO A 471 22.24 -33.11 -16.84
CA PRO A 471 23.16 -34.18 -16.47
C PRO A 471 24.64 -33.76 -16.47
N THR A 472 24.99 -32.61 -17.06
CA THR A 472 26.36 -32.08 -17.09
C THR A 472 26.36 -30.56 -16.94
N VAL A 473 27.45 -30.00 -16.40
CA VAL A 473 27.63 -28.53 -16.32
C VAL A 473 27.63 -27.87 -17.70
N ALA A 474 28.10 -28.57 -18.74
CA ALA A 474 28.05 -28.07 -20.11
C ALA A 474 26.61 -27.89 -20.62
N ALA A 475 25.72 -28.85 -20.32
CA ALA A 475 24.30 -28.74 -20.68
C ALA A 475 23.62 -27.59 -19.93
N PHE A 476 23.91 -27.42 -18.64
CA PHE A 476 23.44 -26.28 -17.85
C PHE A 476 23.93 -24.95 -18.43
N ASN A 477 25.24 -24.80 -18.63
CA ASN A 477 25.85 -23.59 -19.17
C ASN A 477 25.25 -23.20 -20.53
N ALA A 478 25.01 -24.18 -21.40
CA ALA A 478 24.37 -23.96 -22.68
C ALA A 478 22.90 -23.49 -22.55
N ALA A 479 22.14 -24.05 -21.61
CA ALA A 479 20.75 -23.67 -21.39
C ALA A 479 20.61 -22.30 -20.71
N TRP A 480 21.43 -22.03 -19.70
CA TRP A 480 21.36 -20.83 -18.86
C TRP A 480 22.22 -19.66 -19.35
N GLY A 481 23.08 -19.86 -20.34
CA GLY A 481 24.00 -18.82 -20.82
C GLY A 481 25.04 -18.41 -19.77
N LEU A 482 25.45 -19.35 -18.92
CA LEU A 482 26.42 -19.14 -17.83
C LEU A 482 27.70 -19.92 -18.07
N THR A 483 28.73 -19.62 -17.26
CA THR A 483 30.03 -20.28 -17.31
C THR A 483 30.42 -20.82 -15.94
N ALA A 484 29.62 -21.76 -15.42
CA ALA A 484 29.95 -22.50 -14.21
C ALA A 484 31.00 -23.59 -14.51
N GLN A 485 31.94 -23.79 -13.59
CA GLN A 485 32.96 -24.85 -13.62
C GLN A 485 32.39 -26.21 -13.21
N SER A 486 31.37 -26.22 -12.36
CA SER A 486 30.67 -27.44 -11.93
C SER A 486 29.22 -27.16 -11.57
N LEU A 487 28.40 -28.20 -11.46
CA LEU A 487 27.04 -28.06 -10.92
C LEU A 487 27.04 -27.86 -9.39
N ASP A 488 28.16 -28.12 -8.68
CA ASP A 488 28.26 -28.00 -7.22
C ASP A 488 28.36 -26.53 -6.77
N GLU A 489 28.98 -25.68 -7.59
CA GLU A 489 29.20 -24.27 -7.25
C GLU A 489 27.98 -23.37 -7.50
N LEU A 490 26.94 -23.87 -8.19
CA LEU A 490 25.75 -23.07 -8.55
C LEU A 490 25.05 -22.46 -7.33
N ALA A 491 25.10 -23.12 -6.17
CA ALA A 491 24.53 -22.60 -4.94
C ALA A 491 25.25 -21.34 -4.45
N GLY A 492 26.56 -21.23 -4.70
CA GLY A 492 27.39 -20.08 -4.35
C GLY A 492 27.36 -18.93 -5.37
N GLN A 493 26.64 -19.10 -6.49
CA GLN A 493 26.57 -18.12 -7.56
C GLN A 493 25.19 -17.47 -7.68
N GLY A 494 25.18 -16.21 -8.10
CA GLY A 494 23.96 -15.60 -8.62
C GLY A 494 23.55 -16.31 -9.91
N LEU A 495 22.26 -16.62 -10.04
CA LEU A 495 21.71 -17.34 -11.18
C LEU A 495 20.79 -16.41 -11.97
N PRO A 496 21.32 -15.49 -12.80
CA PRO A 496 20.50 -14.53 -13.53
C PRO A 496 19.65 -15.24 -14.59
N VAL A 497 18.41 -14.79 -14.74
CA VAL A 497 17.44 -15.36 -15.69
C VAL A 497 17.51 -14.57 -16.99
N THR A 498 18.42 -14.96 -17.88
CA THR A 498 18.70 -14.24 -19.15
C THR A 498 18.35 -15.03 -20.41
N THR A 499 17.95 -16.30 -20.26
CA THR A 499 17.56 -17.18 -21.38
C THR A 499 16.15 -17.72 -21.17
N GLN A 500 15.49 -18.15 -22.26
CA GLN A 500 14.18 -18.79 -22.18
C GLN A 500 14.22 -20.06 -21.31
N ALA A 501 15.25 -20.89 -21.45
CA ALA A 501 15.37 -22.11 -20.65
C ALA A 501 15.54 -21.81 -19.15
N ALA A 502 16.27 -20.74 -18.78
CA ALA A 502 16.36 -20.30 -17.40
C ALA A 502 15.01 -19.78 -16.87
N ALA A 503 14.24 -19.06 -17.70
CA ALA A 503 12.89 -18.62 -17.35
C ALA A 503 11.96 -19.83 -17.13
N ASP A 504 11.91 -20.77 -18.07
CA ASP A 504 11.09 -21.98 -17.95
C ASP A 504 11.45 -22.79 -16.68
N ASP A 505 12.74 -22.91 -16.38
CA ASP A 505 13.24 -23.54 -15.15
C ASP A 505 12.74 -22.82 -13.91
N LEU A 506 12.81 -21.48 -13.88
CA LEU A 506 12.32 -20.71 -12.74
C LEU A 506 10.80 -20.76 -12.59
N ALA A 507 10.03 -20.93 -13.67
CA ALA A 507 8.58 -21.10 -13.60
C ALA A 507 8.25 -22.44 -12.96
N ALA A 508 8.92 -23.51 -13.40
CA ALA A 508 8.79 -24.83 -12.82
C ALA A 508 9.18 -24.83 -11.33
N PHE A 509 10.28 -24.17 -10.98
CA PHE A 509 10.69 -24.04 -9.59
C PHE A 509 9.73 -23.19 -8.76
N THR A 510 9.16 -22.13 -9.33
CA THR A 510 8.14 -21.30 -8.66
C THR A 510 6.91 -22.13 -8.30
N GLU A 511 6.43 -22.99 -9.21
CA GLU A 511 5.36 -23.93 -8.90
C GLU A 511 5.77 -24.94 -7.82
N GLN A 512 6.99 -25.49 -7.87
CA GLN A 512 7.51 -26.39 -6.83
C GLN A 512 7.61 -25.71 -5.45
N PHE A 513 8.09 -24.48 -5.41
CA PHE A 513 8.18 -23.66 -4.20
C PHE A 513 6.80 -23.42 -3.60
N LEU A 514 5.84 -22.95 -4.41
CA LEU A 514 4.48 -22.68 -3.97
C LEU A 514 3.78 -23.96 -3.50
N ASP A 515 3.93 -25.07 -4.23
CA ASP A 515 3.38 -26.36 -3.83
C ASP A 515 3.90 -26.79 -2.47
N ARG A 516 5.22 -26.71 -2.26
CA ARG A 516 5.85 -27.06 -0.99
C ARG A 516 5.45 -26.10 0.14
N TYR A 517 5.35 -24.80 -0.14
CA TYR A 517 4.87 -23.78 0.80
C TYR A 517 3.47 -24.12 1.34
N TYR A 518 2.51 -24.37 0.45
CA TYR A 518 1.16 -24.73 0.87
C TYR A 518 1.09 -26.12 1.51
N GLN A 519 1.85 -27.09 1.01
CA GLN A 519 1.91 -28.43 1.60
C GLN A 519 2.38 -28.38 3.06
N VAL A 520 3.43 -27.62 3.37
CA VAL A 520 3.93 -27.45 4.75
C VAL A 520 2.84 -26.88 5.64
N ILE A 521 2.16 -25.82 5.20
CA ILE A 521 1.09 -25.18 5.98
C ILE A 521 -0.05 -26.15 6.22
N VAL A 522 -0.62 -26.73 5.16
CA VAL A 522 -1.83 -27.56 5.28
C VAL A 522 -1.54 -28.86 6.05
N THR A 523 -0.38 -29.47 5.83
CA THR A 523 0.01 -30.70 6.54
C THR A 523 0.11 -30.45 8.04
N ALA A 524 0.79 -29.38 8.45
CA ALA A 524 0.90 -29.03 9.87
C ALA A 524 -0.45 -28.57 10.44
N TYR A 525 -1.19 -27.75 9.69
CA TYR A 525 -2.47 -27.19 10.12
C TYR A 525 -3.51 -28.28 10.39
N ARG A 526 -3.70 -29.22 9.45
CA ARG A 526 -4.73 -30.27 9.56
C ARG A 526 -4.47 -31.30 10.66
N GLN A 527 -3.24 -31.37 11.19
CA GLN A 527 -2.95 -32.16 12.40
C GLN A 527 -3.59 -31.58 13.66
N HIS A 528 -3.80 -30.25 13.70
CA HIS A 528 -4.26 -29.54 14.89
C HIS A 528 -5.64 -28.92 14.73
N ASP A 529 -6.08 -28.66 13.49
CA ASP A 529 -7.43 -28.18 13.17
C ASP A 529 -7.97 -28.87 11.89
N PRO A 530 -8.78 -29.92 12.03
CA PRO A 530 -9.36 -30.63 10.91
C PRO A 530 -10.65 -29.98 10.38
N ASN A 531 -11.18 -28.94 11.06
CA ASN A 531 -12.56 -28.52 10.88
C ASN A 531 -12.70 -27.20 10.11
N HIS A 532 -11.85 -26.21 10.39
CA HIS A 532 -12.05 -24.86 9.86
C HIS A 532 -11.50 -24.67 8.45
N LEU A 533 -12.05 -23.68 7.74
CA LEU A 533 -11.67 -23.37 6.36
C LEU A 533 -10.31 -22.65 6.30
N LEU A 534 -9.52 -22.94 5.28
CA LEU A 534 -8.38 -22.11 4.88
C LEU A 534 -8.82 -21.11 3.82
N LEU A 535 -8.67 -19.81 4.14
CA LEU A 535 -9.28 -18.67 3.43
C LEU A 535 -8.31 -17.97 2.47
N GLY A 536 -7.11 -18.50 2.29
CA GLY A 536 -6.09 -17.97 1.38
C GLY A 536 -5.25 -16.82 1.94
N ASN A 537 -4.59 -16.11 1.05
CA ASN A 537 -3.46 -15.22 1.35
C ASN A 537 -3.75 -13.72 1.09
N ARG A 538 -5.02 -13.35 0.80
CA ARG A 538 -5.45 -11.95 0.66
C ARG A 538 -4.56 -11.16 -0.32
N TRP A 539 -4.41 -11.68 -1.53
CA TRP A 539 -3.51 -11.08 -2.52
C TRP A 539 -4.02 -9.74 -3.03
N GLN A 540 -3.12 -8.87 -3.50
CA GLN A 540 -3.53 -7.75 -4.35
C GLN A 540 -3.93 -8.25 -5.75
N PRO A 541 -4.71 -7.48 -6.54
CA PRO A 541 -5.20 -7.92 -7.83
C PRO A 541 -4.08 -8.24 -8.84
N SER A 542 -2.96 -7.50 -8.80
CA SER A 542 -1.77 -7.80 -9.62
C SER A 542 -1.21 -9.19 -9.29
N THR A 543 -0.91 -9.44 -8.02
CA THR A 543 -0.36 -10.72 -7.56
C THR A 543 -1.30 -11.88 -7.89
N ALA A 544 -2.60 -11.72 -7.63
CA ALA A 544 -3.62 -12.72 -7.94
C ALA A 544 -3.73 -13.03 -9.44
N ASN A 545 -3.28 -12.14 -10.33
CA ASN A 545 -3.35 -12.31 -11.78
C ASN A 545 -2.26 -13.25 -12.36
N ARG A 546 -2.01 -14.36 -11.66
CA ARG A 546 -1.00 -15.38 -12.01
C ARG A 546 -1.63 -16.76 -11.89
N GLU A 547 -1.86 -17.41 -13.02
CA GLU A 547 -2.53 -18.72 -13.06
C GLU A 547 -1.80 -19.77 -12.21
N VAL A 548 -0.46 -19.85 -12.28
CA VAL A 548 0.33 -20.81 -11.49
C VAL A 548 0.10 -20.62 -9.99
N LEU A 549 0.06 -19.38 -9.52
CA LEU A 549 -0.21 -19.07 -8.11
C LEU A 549 -1.62 -19.52 -7.71
N VAL A 550 -2.63 -19.08 -8.46
CA VAL A 550 -4.04 -19.37 -8.17
C VAL A 550 -4.32 -20.87 -8.23
N ARG A 551 -3.88 -21.55 -9.29
CA ARG A 551 -4.07 -22.98 -9.50
C ARG A 551 -3.37 -23.82 -8.43
N THR A 552 -2.14 -23.45 -8.06
CA THR A 552 -1.37 -24.19 -7.04
C THR A 552 -2.01 -24.05 -5.67
N ALA A 553 -2.34 -22.82 -5.26
CA ALA A 553 -2.99 -22.55 -3.99
C ALA A 553 -4.36 -23.22 -3.86
N ALA A 554 -5.16 -23.24 -4.94
CA ALA A 554 -6.49 -23.83 -4.96
C ALA A 554 -6.52 -25.35 -4.67
N ARG A 555 -5.40 -26.06 -4.83
CA ARG A 555 -5.27 -27.47 -4.42
C ARG A 555 -5.32 -27.65 -2.90
N TYR A 556 -4.98 -26.61 -2.15
CA TYR A 556 -4.79 -26.64 -0.70
C TYR A 556 -5.84 -25.83 0.07
N LEU A 557 -6.41 -24.80 -0.56
CA LEU A 557 -7.33 -23.86 0.07
C LEU A 557 -8.80 -24.25 -0.14
N ASP A 558 -9.62 -23.93 0.86
CA ASP A 558 -11.07 -24.15 0.80
C ASP A 558 -11.78 -22.96 0.13
N VAL A 559 -11.32 -21.75 0.44
CA VAL A 559 -11.81 -20.47 -0.10
C VAL A 559 -10.62 -19.61 -0.49
N MET A 560 -10.71 -18.95 -1.64
CA MET A 560 -9.67 -18.03 -2.14
C MET A 560 -9.93 -16.60 -1.67
N SER A 561 -8.91 -15.74 -1.60
CA SER A 561 -9.09 -14.33 -1.18
C SER A 561 -8.24 -13.33 -1.93
N VAL A 562 -8.80 -12.13 -2.14
CA VAL A 562 -8.15 -10.99 -2.81
C VAL A 562 -8.59 -9.67 -2.18
N ASN A 563 -7.63 -8.79 -1.90
CA ASN A 563 -7.85 -7.41 -1.50
C ASN A 563 -8.19 -6.58 -2.75
N TYR A 564 -9.47 -6.29 -2.98
CA TYR A 564 -9.98 -5.81 -4.28
C TYR A 564 -10.44 -4.36 -4.22
N TYR A 565 -9.48 -3.44 -4.05
CA TYR A 565 -9.70 -1.99 -4.10
C TYR A 565 -9.88 -1.51 -5.55
N THR A 566 -11.12 -1.25 -5.98
CA THR A 566 -11.42 -0.74 -7.32
C THR A 566 -12.49 0.35 -7.32
N ASN A 567 -12.44 1.29 -8.26
CA ASN A 567 -13.55 2.20 -8.55
C ASN A 567 -14.61 1.49 -9.43
N ALA A 568 -14.16 0.91 -10.54
CA ALA A 568 -15.04 0.21 -11.47
C ALA A 568 -14.92 -1.30 -11.27
N PHE A 569 -16.01 -1.94 -10.86
CA PHE A 569 -16.06 -3.38 -10.61
C PHE A 569 -15.82 -4.17 -11.91
N ASP A 570 -14.89 -5.13 -11.91
CA ASP A 570 -14.54 -5.95 -13.08
C ASP A 570 -14.94 -7.43 -12.88
N PRO A 571 -16.15 -7.83 -13.32
CA PRO A 571 -16.59 -9.23 -13.31
C PRO A 571 -15.70 -10.19 -14.09
N ALA A 572 -15.06 -9.74 -15.17
CA ALA A 572 -14.29 -10.61 -16.06
C ALA A 572 -12.98 -11.03 -15.38
N PHE A 573 -12.30 -10.09 -14.72
CA PHE A 573 -11.14 -10.36 -13.87
C PHE A 573 -11.46 -11.45 -12.84
N LEU A 574 -12.52 -11.25 -12.04
CA LEU A 574 -12.88 -12.20 -10.99
C LEU A 574 -13.28 -13.58 -11.53
N ARG A 575 -14.01 -13.64 -12.67
CA ARG A 575 -14.37 -14.91 -13.33
C ARG A 575 -13.15 -15.67 -13.83
N ARG A 576 -12.13 -14.98 -14.32
CA ARG A 576 -10.87 -15.62 -14.71
C ARG A 576 -10.15 -16.23 -13.52
N LEU A 577 -10.05 -15.49 -12.40
CA LEU A 577 -9.48 -16.03 -11.17
C LEU A 577 -10.24 -17.27 -10.68
N ALA A 578 -11.57 -17.25 -10.71
CA ALA A 578 -12.40 -18.41 -10.41
C ALA A 578 -12.13 -19.59 -11.37
N GLY A 579 -11.94 -19.33 -12.66
CA GLY A 579 -11.56 -20.35 -13.63
C GLY A 579 -10.22 -21.00 -13.30
N TRP A 580 -9.19 -20.21 -13.00
CA TRP A 580 -7.86 -20.70 -12.64
C TRP A 580 -7.82 -21.46 -11.32
N SER A 581 -8.71 -21.14 -10.37
CA SER A 581 -8.81 -21.85 -9.10
C SER A 581 -9.56 -23.18 -9.20
N GLY A 582 -9.97 -23.62 -10.40
CA GLY A 582 -10.82 -24.79 -10.56
C GLY A 582 -12.22 -24.55 -9.99
N ASP A 583 -12.72 -23.32 -10.14
CA ASP A 583 -14.05 -22.88 -9.72
C ASP A 583 -14.25 -22.93 -8.19
N LYS A 584 -13.24 -22.50 -7.42
CA LYS A 584 -13.34 -22.33 -5.95
C LYS A 584 -14.12 -21.06 -5.57
N PRO A 585 -14.77 -21.02 -4.40
CA PRO A 585 -15.37 -19.79 -3.87
C PRO A 585 -14.31 -18.75 -3.48
N TRP A 586 -14.67 -17.47 -3.53
CA TRP A 586 -13.80 -16.33 -3.24
C TRP A 586 -14.38 -15.38 -2.18
N ILE A 587 -13.50 -14.75 -1.40
CA ILE A 587 -13.81 -13.61 -0.52
C ILE A 587 -13.04 -12.38 -1.03
N LEU A 588 -13.74 -11.24 -1.15
CA LEU A 588 -13.11 -9.93 -1.39
C LEU A 588 -12.64 -9.37 -0.04
N SER A 589 -11.40 -9.68 0.33
CA SER A 589 -10.92 -9.67 1.70
C SER A 589 -10.53 -8.31 2.26
N GLU A 590 -10.40 -7.29 1.40
CA GLU A 590 -10.31 -5.88 1.80
C GLU A 590 -10.76 -4.97 0.66
N TRP A 591 -11.50 -3.92 1.02
CA TRP A 591 -11.80 -2.77 0.17
C TRP A 591 -12.43 -1.65 1.01
N HIS A 592 -12.39 -0.42 0.49
CA HIS A 592 -13.18 0.71 1.01
C HIS A 592 -13.33 1.81 -0.05
N TYR A 593 -14.25 2.73 0.25
CA TYR A 593 -14.29 4.06 -0.33
C TYR A 593 -14.11 5.09 0.79
N SER A 594 -13.67 6.30 0.46
CA SER A 594 -13.44 7.42 1.39
C SER A 594 -14.09 8.69 0.86
N SER A 595 -14.41 9.67 1.72
CA SER A 595 -14.95 10.96 1.29
C SER A 595 -14.22 12.13 1.97
N PRO A 596 -13.15 12.69 1.38
CA PRO A 596 -12.34 13.70 2.05
C PRO A 596 -13.03 15.06 2.22
N ARG A 597 -13.99 15.37 1.34
CA ARG A 597 -14.61 16.71 1.26
C ARG A 597 -15.51 17.02 2.46
N ASP A 598 -16.07 16.01 3.10
CA ASP A 598 -17.13 16.12 4.10
C ASP A 598 -16.88 15.22 5.34
N SER A 599 -15.64 14.76 5.53
CA SER A 599 -15.26 13.93 6.70
C SER A 599 -14.29 14.58 7.69
N GLY A 600 -13.64 15.69 7.31
CA GLY A 600 -12.56 16.27 8.10
C GLY A 600 -11.26 15.45 8.08
N LEU A 601 -11.20 14.39 7.27
CA LEU A 601 -10.04 13.52 7.08
C LEU A 601 -9.60 13.55 5.61
N PRO A 602 -8.33 13.24 5.31
CA PRO A 602 -7.89 12.97 3.94
C PRO A 602 -8.50 11.68 3.37
N GLY A 603 -8.25 11.43 2.08
CA GLY A 603 -8.71 10.23 1.38
C GLY A 603 -7.94 8.97 1.72
N GLY A 604 -8.42 7.84 1.20
CA GLY A 604 -7.76 6.55 1.25
C GLY A 604 -7.55 5.97 -0.16
N ALA A 605 -7.53 4.63 -0.26
CA ALA A 605 -7.29 3.93 -1.53
C ALA A 605 -8.26 4.33 -2.68
N ARG A 606 -9.55 4.50 -2.38
CA ARG A 606 -10.57 4.95 -3.34
C ARG A 606 -11.38 6.10 -2.76
N GLU A 607 -11.62 7.13 -3.55
CA GLU A 607 -12.30 8.36 -3.12
C GLU A 607 -13.64 8.50 -3.84
N ALA A 608 -14.69 8.71 -3.06
CA ALA A 608 -16.01 9.14 -3.50
C ALA A 608 -16.14 10.66 -3.34
N SER A 609 -17.10 11.25 -4.05
CA SER A 609 -17.30 12.71 -4.07
C SER A 609 -17.99 13.26 -2.81
N SER A 610 -18.76 12.42 -2.10
CA SER A 610 -19.43 12.70 -0.83
C SER A 610 -19.69 11.40 -0.05
N GLN A 611 -20.17 11.50 1.20
CA GLN A 611 -20.60 10.32 1.96
C GLN A 611 -21.79 9.60 1.31
N GLU A 612 -22.69 10.30 0.61
CA GLU A 612 -23.77 9.69 -0.16
C GLU A 612 -23.22 8.85 -1.32
N ALA A 613 -22.29 9.41 -2.10
CA ALA A 613 -21.62 8.68 -3.18
C ALA A 613 -20.83 7.47 -2.64
N ARG A 614 -20.24 7.60 -1.44
CA ARG A 614 -19.57 6.50 -0.72
C ARG A 614 -20.54 5.36 -0.39
N GLY A 615 -21.77 5.68 0.04
CA GLY A 615 -22.83 4.70 0.28
C GLY A 615 -23.32 4.03 -1.00
N GLU A 616 -23.52 4.79 -2.08
CA GLU A 616 -23.87 4.22 -3.39
C GLU A 616 -22.77 3.27 -3.92
N ALA A 617 -21.51 3.63 -3.73
CA ALA A 617 -20.36 2.81 -4.10
C ALA A 617 -20.31 1.50 -3.32
N TYR A 618 -20.59 1.55 -2.00
CA TYR A 618 -20.71 0.35 -1.18
C TYR A 618 -21.76 -0.62 -1.75
N ARG A 619 -22.96 -0.11 -2.01
CA ARG A 619 -24.07 -0.93 -2.51
C ARG A 619 -23.78 -1.52 -3.87
N HIS A 620 -23.24 -0.72 -4.79
CA HIS A 620 -22.82 -1.19 -6.10
C HIS A 620 -21.81 -2.33 -5.97
N TYR A 621 -20.74 -2.13 -5.21
CA TYR A 621 -19.66 -3.09 -5.05
C TYR A 621 -20.17 -4.44 -4.51
N VAL A 622 -20.89 -4.45 -3.39
CA VAL A 622 -21.32 -5.68 -2.72
C VAL A 622 -22.35 -6.44 -3.53
N GLU A 623 -23.34 -5.77 -4.12
CA GLU A 623 -24.35 -6.46 -4.94
C GLU A 623 -23.75 -7.00 -6.24
N GLN A 624 -22.86 -6.24 -6.91
CA GLN A 624 -22.16 -6.77 -8.10
C GLN A 624 -21.32 -8.01 -7.75
N ALA A 625 -20.59 -7.99 -6.63
CA ALA A 625 -19.79 -9.12 -6.17
C ALA A 625 -20.65 -10.37 -5.90
N ALA A 626 -21.69 -10.26 -5.08
CA ALA A 626 -22.57 -11.38 -4.75
C ALA A 626 -23.26 -11.98 -5.99
N SER A 627 -23.61 -11.14 -6.98
CA SER A 627 -24.28 -11.59 -8.20
C SER A 627 -23.45 -12.56 -9.05
N LEU A 628 -22.11 -12.55 -8.92
CA LEU A 628 -21.21 -13.43 -9.66
C LEU A 628 -21.41 -14.91 -9.33
N GLY A 629 -21.99 -15.21 -8.16
CA GLY A 629 -22.32 -16.56 -7.75
C GLY A 629 -21.13 -17.39 -7.26
N PHE A 630 -19.92 -16.84 -7.18
CA PHE A 630 -18.77 -17.51 -6.53
C PHE A 630 -18.09 -16.64 -5.47
N VAL A 631 -18.46 -15.35 -5.36
CA VAL A 631 -18.03 -14.50 -4.26
C VAL A 631 -18.97 -14.74 -3.09
N VAL A 632 -18.45 -15.33 -2.02
CA VAL A 632 -19.22 -15.78 -0.85
C VAL A 632 -19.04 -14.87 0.37
N GLY A 633 -18.27 -13.79 0.22
CA GLY A 633 -18.01 -12.83 1.28
C GLY A 633 -17.24 -11.60 0.84
N HIS A 634 -17.27 -10.58 1.69
CA HIS A 634 -16.42 -9.41 1.60
C HIS A 634 -16.03 -8.90 3.00
N GLU A 635 -14.90 -8.20 3.10
CA GLU A 635 -14.52 -7.48 4.33
C GLU A 635 -14.27 -6.00 4.04
N TRP A 636 -14.98 -5.12 4.74
CA TRP A 636 -14.77 -3.67 4.67
C TRP A 636 -13.57 -3.25 5.52
N PHE A 637 -12.65 -2.47 4.96
CA PHE A 637 -11.47 -1.94 5.66
C PHE A 637 -11.64 -0.44 5.95
N THR A 638 -12.04 0.01 7.15
CA THR A 638 -12.13 -0.69 8.44
C THR A 638 -13.33 -0.24 9.27
N LEU A 639 -13.46 -0.75 10.51
CA LEU A 639 -14.53 -0.34 11.42
C LEU A 639 -14.48 1.15 11.79
N ILE A 640 -13.32 1.66 12.22
CA ILE A 640 -13.13 3.01 12.76
C ILE A 640 -12.19 3.79 11.84
N ASP A 641 -12.48 5.06 11.60
CA ASP A 641 -11.57 5.93 10.85
C ASP A 641 -10.16 5.94 11.45
N GLN A 642 -9.17 6.08 10.57
CA GLN A 642 -7.79 6.28 11.00
C GLN A 642 -7.64 7.63 11.72
N ALA A 643 -6.69 7.73 12.65
CA ALA A 643 -6.46 8.99 13.34
C ALA A 643 -6.07 10.11 12.36
N ARG A 644 -6.60 11.32 12.52
CA ARG A 644 -6.27 12.48 11.65
C ARG A 644 -4.76 12.74 11.55
N THR A 645 -4.04 12.44 12.63
CA THR A 645 -2.59 12.60 12.79
C THR A 645 -1.78 11.34 12.43
N GLY A 646 -2.40 10.34 11.80
CA GLY A 646 -1.73 9.14 11.29
C GLY A 646 -1.72 7.97 12.27
N ARG A 647 -1.88 6.75 11.74
CA ARG A 647 -1.83 5.51 12.53
C ARG A 647 -0.46 5.31 13.20
N TYR A 648 -0.49 5.02 14.50
CA TYR A 648 0.66 5.08 15.41
C TYR A 648 1.89 4.26 14.99
N PHE A 649 1.72 3.08 14.39
CA PHE A 649 2.84 2.19 14.04
C PHE A 649 3.64 2.69 12.82
N GLN A 650 3.14 3.70 12.13
CA GLN A 650 3.84 4.46 11.09
C GLN A 650 4.33 5.82 11.60
N LEU A 651 4.31 6.03 12.93
CA LEU A 651 4.83 7.21 13.62
C LEU A 651 4.23 8.52 13.09
N LEU A 652 5.06 9.47 12.67
CA LEU A 652 4.64 10.82 12.26
C LEU A 652 4.07 10.88 10.84
N HIS A 653 4.18 9.81 10.06
CA HIS A 653 3.77 9.75 8.64
C HIS A 653 2.70 8.69 8.38
N GLY A 654 1.95 8.30 9.41
CA GLY A 654 0.95 7.26 9.28
C GLY A 654 -0.24 7.65 8.43
N GLU A 655 -0.86 6.65 7.80
CA GLU A 655 -2.14 6.80 7.12
C GLU A 655 -3.22 7.35 8.07
N ASN A 656 -4.08 8.22 7.52
CA ASN A 656 -5.04 9.03 8.26
C ASN A 656 -6.37 9.21 7.51
N GLY A 657 -6.74 8.26 6.66
CA GLY A 657 -7.89 8.38 5.75
C GLY A 657 -9.25 8.11 6.37
N ASN A 658 -10.30 8.67 5.74
CA ASN A 658 -11.71 8.37 6.01
C ASN A 658 -12.09 6.95 5.54
N THR A 659 -11.71 5.94 6.31
CA THR A 659 -11.83 4.51 5.96
C THR A 659 -12.83 3.76 6.86
N GLY A 660 -13.27 4.38 7.96
CA GLY A 660 -14.18 3.80 8.94
C GLY A 660 -15.63 3.73 8.47
N LEU A 661 -16.40 2.80 9.03
CA LEU A 661 -17.86 2.92 9.12
C LEU A 661 -18.26 3.94 10.19
N PHE A 662 -17.41 4.11 11.21
CA PHE A 662 -17.57 5.03 12.32
C PHE A 662 -16.42 6.03 12.36
N SER A 663 -16.74 7.28 12.70
CA SER A 663 -15.75 8.34 12.91
C SER A 663 -15.04 8.20 14.26
N VAL A 664 -14.00 9.00 14.46
CA VAL A 664 -13.31 9.15 15.76
C VAL A 664 -14.26 9.50 16.92
N ALA A 665 -15.44 10.05 16.63
CA ALA A 665 -16.43 10.43 17.63
C ALA A 665 -17.48 9.33 17.93
N ASP A 666 -17.27 8.08 17.49
CA ASP A 666 -18.26 6.99 17.60
C ASP A 666 -19.62 7.33 16.94
N ARG A 667 -19.58 8.15 15.88
CA ARG A 667 -20.73 8.44 15.01
C ARG A 667 -20.64 7.60 13.75
N PRO A 668 -21.71 6.90 13.34
CA PRO A 668 -21.72 6.24 12.04
C PRO A 668 -21.72 7.29 10.92
N TRP A 669 -21.03 7.00 9.83
CA TRP A 669 -21.21 7.72 8.57
C TRP A 669 -22.56 7.32 7.97
N LYS A 670 -23.63 8.03 8.37
CA LYS A 670 -25.03 7.64 8.10
C LYS A 670 -25.31 7.26 6.64
N PRO A 671 -24.94 8.06 5.63
CA PRO A 671 -25.21 7.68 4.23
C PRO A 671 -24.56 6.35 3.82
N LEU A 672 -23.37 6.06 4.35
CA LEU A 672 -22.68 4.79 4.11
C LEU A 672 -23.37 3.61 4.80
N VAL A 673 -23.65 3.71 6.10
CA VAL A 673 -24.21 2.58 6.86
C VAL A 673 -25.67 2.28 6.51
N GLU A 674 -26.43 3.30 6.12
CA GLU A 674 -27.80 3.14 5.63
C GLU A 674 -27.82 2.44 4.27
N ALA A 675 -26.91 2.79 3.37
CA ALA A 675 -26.73 2.07 2.11
C ALA A 675 -26.27 0.62 2.35
N ALA A 676 -25.39 0.37 3.33
CA ALA A 676 -25.00 -0.99 3.71
C ALA A 676 -26.20 -1.81 4.21
N ALA A 677 -27.02 -1.24 5.09
CA ALA A 677 -28.24 -1.90 5.58
C ALA A 677 -29.22 -2.23 4.44
N ALA A 678 -29.43 -1.30 3.51
CA ALA A 678 -30.27 -1.52 2.33
C ALA A 678 -29.72 -2.62 1.42
N THR A 679 -28.39 -2.70 1.28
CA THR A 679 -27.69 -3.74 0.52
C THR A 679 -27.90 -5.11 1.13
N HIS A 680 -27.63 -5.24 2.43
CA HIS A 680 -27.74 -6.51 3.15
C HIS A 680 -29.17 -7.05 3.21
N ALA A 681 -30.19 -6.18 3.15
CA ALA A 681 -31.60 -6.59 3.24
C ALA A 681 -32.06 -7.47 2.07
N ARG A 682 -31.37 -7.37 0.92
CA ARG A 682 -31.65 -8.13 -0.31
C ARG A 682 -30.50 -9.03 -0.75
N LEU A 683 -29.42 -9.09 0.04
CA LEU A 683 -28.17 -9.72 -0.37
C LEU A 683 -28.31 -11.20 -0.74
N TYR A 684 -29.06 -11.98 0.05
CA TYR A 684 -29.28 -13.39 -0.27
C TYR A 684 -30.08 -13.58 -1.56
N ASP A 685 -31.01 -12.70 -1.88
CA ASP A 685 -31.76 -12.78 -3.14
C ASP A 685 -30.86 -12.44 -4.35
N VAL A 686 -29.91 -11.50 -4.20
CA VAL A 686 -28.89 -11.22 -5.22
C VAL A 686 -27.94 -12.42 -5.37
N LEU A 687 -27.42 -12.93 -4.25
CA LEU A 687 -26.49 -14.07 -4.21
C LEU A 687 -27.08 -15.30 -4.89
N LEU A 688 -28.34 -15.62 -4.60
CA LEU A 688 -29.09 -16.73 -5.18
C LEU A 688 -29.62 -16.45 -6.60
N GLY A 689 -29.40 -15.25 -7.15
CA GLY A 689 -29.80 -14.87 -8.50
C GLY A 689 -31.31 -14.68 -8.68
N LYS A 690 -32.05 -14.38 -7.60
CA LYS A 690 -33.49 -14.10 -7.65
C LYS A 690 -33.78 -12.65 -8.05
N VAL A 691 -32.86 -11.72 -7.78
CA VAL A 691 -32.97 -10.31 -8.17
C VAL A 691 -31.65 -9.83 -8.77
N GLU A 692 -31.75 -8.88 -9.70
CA GLU A 692 -30.58 -8.23 -10.28
C GLU A 692 -29.84 -7.37 -9.24
N PRO A 693 -28.50 -7.27 -9.32
CA PRO A 693 -27.73 -6.43 -8.42
C PRO A 693 -27.94 -4.93 -8.70
N TYR A 694 -27.86 -4.11 -7.67
CA TYR A 694 -27.85 -2.66 -7.80
C TYR A 694 -26.70 -2.16 -8.70
N ARG A 695 -27.04 -1.21 -9.58
CA ARG A 695 -26.11 -0.51 -10.47
C ARG A 695 -26.23 0.98 -10.19
N SER A 696 -25.17 1.60 -9.66
CA SER A 696 -25.14 3.06 -9.49
C SER A 696 -24.98 3.74 -10.85
N ALA A 697 -25.51 4.95 -10.96
CA ALA A 697 -25.30 5.82 -12.12
C ALA A 697 -24.01 6.65 -12.01
N LEU A 698 -23.26 6.53 -10.91
CA LEU A 698 -22.00 7.24 -10.71
C LEU A 698 -21.00 6.85 -11.82
N PRO A 699 -20.51 7.82 -12.61
CA PRO A 699 -19.61 7.55 -13.75
C PRO A 699 -18.33 6.81 -13.35
N GLU A 700 -17.80 7.10 -12.16
CA GLU A 700 -16.58 6.50 -11.62
C GLU A 700 -16.72 5.00 -11.31
N LEU A 701 -17.95 4.52 -11.08
CA LEU A 701 -18.23 3.13 -10.73
C LEU A 701 -18.58 2.25 -11.95
N THR A 702 -18.97 2.87 -13.06
CA THR A 702 -19.41 2.14 -14.26
C THR A 702 -18.22 1.89 -15.20
N PRO A 703 -17.90 0.62 -15.54
CA PRO A 703 -16.94 0.32 -16.60
C PRO A 703 -17.51 0.77 -17.94
N THR A 704 -17.19 1.99 -18.36
CA THR A 704 -17.48 2.47 -19.71
C THR A 704 -16.36 2.01 -20.63
N GLY A 705 -16.67 1.28 -21.71
CA GLY A 705 -15.74 1.19 -22.83
C GLY A 705 -15.46 2.61 -23.33
N GLY A 706 -14.21 3.05 -23.28
CA GLY A 706 -13.84 4.40 -23.73
C GLY A 706 -14.22 5.59 -22.84
N GLY A 707 -14.56 5.40 -21.55
CA GLY A 707 -14.80 6.54 -20.64
C GLY A 707 -13.56 7.03 -19.89
N ARG A 708 -13.54 8.34 -19.60
CA ARG A 708 -12.49 9.03 -18.84
C ARG A 708 -12.41 8.47 -17.43
N ARG A 709 -11.19 8.13 -17.00
CA ARG A 709 -10.89 7.74 -15.62
C ARG A 709 -9.85 8.69 -15.04
N SER A 710 -9.96 8.94 -13.74
CA SER A 710 -8.94 9.61 -12.96
C SER A 710 -8.16 8.56 -12.19
N VAL A 711 -6.84 8.60 -12.32
CA VAL A 711 -5.92 7.75 -11.56
C VAL A 711 -5.09 8.67 -10.67
N THR A 712 -4.97 8.31 -9.39
CA THR A 712 -4.04 8.99 -8.50
C THR A 712 -2.64 8.47 -8.78
N VAL A 713 -1.77 9.34 -9.28
CA VAL A 713 -0.37 9.01 -9.57
C VAL A 713 0.49 9.49 -8.39
N PRO A 714 0.91 8.60 -7.46
CA PRO A 714 1.74 8.99 -6.33
C PRO A 714 3.07 9.61 -6.80
N HIS A 715 3.47 10.68 -6.13
CA HIS A 715 4.83 11.17 -6.28
C HIS A 715 5.78 10.36 -5.39
N LEU A 716 6.94 9.98 -5.93
CA LEU A 716 7.93 9.16 -5.23
C LEU A 716 9.01 10.00 -4.55
N ALA A 717 9.30 9.71 -3.29
CA ALA A 717 10.45 10.34 -2.61
C ALA A 717 11.81 9.99 -3.26
N ARG A 718 11.87 8.90 -4.03
CA ARG A 718 13.04 8.42 -4.77
C ARG A 718 12.63 7.90 -6.14
N ALA A 719 13.56 7.90 -7.10
CA ALA A 719 13.38 7.17 -8.35
C ALA A 719 13.10 5.68 -8.06
N VAL A 720 12.18 5.10 -8.81
CA VAL A 720 12.03 3.64 -8.85
C VAL A 720 13.26 3.06 -9.54
N THR A 721 13.76 1.96 -8.98
CA THR A 721 14.77 1.13 -9.62
C THR A 721 14.10 0.38 -10.77
N LEU A 722 14.54 0.63 -12.01
CA LEU A 722 14.05 -0.13 -13.16
C LEU A 722 14.73 -1.51 -13.19
N ASP A 723 14.17 -2.48 -12.47
CA ASP A 723 14.68 -3.85 -12.36
C ASP A 723 13.59 -4.94 -12.49
N GLY A 724 12.35 -4.50 -12.71
CA GLY A 724 11.13 -5.27 -12.82
C GLY A 724 10.48 -5.63 -11.48
N ARG A 725 11.17 -5.53 -10.34
CA ARG A 725 10.81 -6.16 -9.05
C ARG A 725 9.64 -5.48 -8.35
N GLY A 726 9.45 -4.17 -8.53
CA GLY A 726 8.27 -3.47 -7.99
C GLY A 726 8.31 -3.22 -6.47
N ASP A 727 9.37 -3.64 -5.77
CA ASP A 727 9.53 -3.59 -4.30
C ASP A 727 9.56 -2.19 -3.72
N ASP A 728 10.06 -1.23 -4.49
CA ASP A 728 10.25 0.18 -4.13
C ASP A 728 9.10 1.08 -4.58
N TRP A 729 8.06 0.50 -5.19
CA TRP A 729 6.83 1.21 -5.53
C TRP A 729 5.98 1.49 -4.29
N PRO A 730 5.25 2.62 -4.24
CA PRO A 730 4.29 2.92 -3.20
C PRO A 730 3.27 1.79 -3.05
N VAL A 731 2.80 1.59 -1.81
CA VAL A 731 1.69 0.66 -1.51
C VAL A 731 0.38 1.29 -1.97
N VAL A 732 0.24 1.49 -3.27
CA VAL A 732 -0.98 1.90 -3.95
C VAL A 732 -1.45 0.72 -4.79
N PRO A 733 -2.71 0.28 -4.63
CA PRO A 733 -3.27 -0.75 -5.49
C PRO A 733 -3.12 -0.38 -6.96
N PRO A 734 -2.66 -1.30 -7.83
CA PRO A 734 -2.51 -1.03 -9.25
C PRO A 734 -3.88 -0.75 -9.91
N GLU A 735 -3.85 0.02 -11.00
CA GLU A 735 -5.00 0.24 -11.87
C GLU A 735 -5.07 -0.85 -12.95
N GLN A 736 -6.27 -1.26 -13.32
CA GLN A 736 -6.47 -2.32 -14.32
C GLN A 736 -7.04 -1.77 -15.62
N VAL A 737 -6.47 -2.23 -16.73
CA VAL A 737 -6.99 -2.13 -18.10
C VAL A 737 -7.31 -3.55 -18.59
N SER A 738 -8.58 -3.93 -18.52
CA SER A 738 -9.03 -5.25 -18.96
C SER A 738 -9.41 -5.28 -20.44
N GLU A 739 -9.55 -6.48 -21.00
CA GLU A 739 -9.95 -6.73 -22.40
C GLU A 739 -11.27 -6.03 -22.79
N ALA A 740 -12.17 -5.79 -21.84
CA ALA A 740 -13.42 -5.07 -22.06
C ALA A 740 -13.24 -3.58 -22.42
N ARG A 741 -12.02 -3.05 -22.27
CA ARG A 741 -11.65 -1.67 -22.57
C ARG A 741 -11.07 -1.50 -23.98
N LEU A 742 -11.24 -2.48 -24.87
CA LEU A 742 -10.85 -2.39 -26.27
C LEU A 742 -11.48 -1.14 -26.93
N THR A 743 -10.64 -0.19 -27.33
CA THR A 743 -11.06 1.02 -28.05
C THR A 743 -11.01 0.83 -29.56
N GLN A 744 -10.02 0.09 -30.06
CA GLN A 744 -9.79 -0.17 -31.48
C GLN A 744 -9.04 -1.49 -31.68
N GLY A 745 -9.37 -2.26 -32.72
CA GLY A 745 -8.68 -3.51 -33.08
C GLY A 745 -9.53 -4.77 -32.94
N THR A 746 -8.93 -5.93 -33.19
CA THR A 746 -9.59 -7.23 -32.99
C THR A 746 -9.41 -7.63 -31.53
N GLN A 747 -10.48 -8.13 -30.89
CA GLN A 747 -10.41 -8.61 -29.51
C GLN A 747 -9.45 -9.80 -29.42
N LYS A 748 -8.29 -9.59 -28.80
CA LYS A 748 -7.39 -10.68 -28.39
C LYS A 748 -7.85 -11.15 -27.01
N VAL A 749 -8.52 -12.30 -26.98
CA VAL A 749 -8.95 -12.95 -25.73
C VAL A 749 -7.74 -13.15 -24.82
N GLY A 750 -7.80 -12.60 -23.60
CA GLY A 750 -6.72 -12.72 -22.61
C GLY A 750 -5.65 -11.63 -22.63
N LEU A 751 -5.79 -10.56 -23.43
CA LEU A 751 -4.91 -9.38 -23.38
C LEU A 751 -5.41 -8.37 -22.34
N GLU A 752 -4.56 -8.02 -21.38
CA GLU A 752 -4.86 -7.03 -20.33
C GLU A 752 -3.58 -6.48 -19.68
N ALA A 753 -3.71 -5.39 -18.94
CA ALA A 753 -2.61 -4.83 -18.17
C ALA A 753 -3.08 -4.35 -16.79
N SER A 754 -2.24 -4.55 -15.78
CA SER A 754 -2.31 -3.85 -14.50
C SER A 754 -1.12 -2.91 -14.42
N PHE A 755 -1.37 -1.64 -14.13
CA PHE A 755 -0.32 -0.64 -14.11
C PHE A 755 -0.34 0.20 -12.83
N ARG A 756 0.85 0.63 -12.42
CA ARG A 756 1.06 1.72 -11.49
C ARG A 756 1.73 2.82 -12.27
N LEU A 757 1.22 4.02 -12.11
CA LEU A 757 1.99 5.20 -12.45
C LEU A 757 2.52 5.75 -11.14
N ALA A 758 3.75 6.22 -11.19
CA ALA A 758 4.29 7.06 -10.15
C ALA A 758 5.16 8.09 -10.84
N TRP A 759 5.50 9.16 -10.18
CA TRP A 759 6.34 10.17 -10.83
C TRP A 759 7.30 10.77 -9.84
N ASP A 760 8.45 11.21 -10.34
CA ASP A 760 9.32 12.11 -9.61
C ASP A 760 9.63 13.35 -10.44
N ALA A 761 10.45 14.26 -9.90
CA ALA A 761 10.83 15.48 -10.60
C ALA A 761 11.54 15.26 -11.96
N ARG A 762 11.97 14.04 -12.29
CA ARG A 762 12.74 13.68 -13.49
C ARG A 762 11.99 12.80 -14.46
N ALA A 763 11.13 11.91 -13.97
CA ALA A 763 10.46 10.95 -14.83
C ALA A 763 9.03 10.69 -14.39
N LEU A 764 8.18 10.43 -15.38
CA LEU A 764 7.00 9.62 -15.18
C LEU A 764 7.46 8.15 -15.18
N TYR A 765 7.22 7.47 -14.07
CA TYR A 765 7.43 6.04 -13.95
C TYR A 765 6.15 5.30 -14.30
N LEU A 766 6.30 4.30 -15.14
CA LEU A 766 5.30 3.30 -15.43
C LEU A 766 5.83 1.95 -14.96
N TRP A 767 5.06 1.29 -14.11
CA TRP A 767 5.15 -0.16 -13.96
C TRP A 767 3.88 -0.73 -14.56
N ALA A 768 4.00 -1.63 -15.50
CA ALA A 768 2.88 -2.30 -16.13
C ALA A 768 3.17 -3.78 -16.21
N GLU A 769 2.36 -4.58 -15.52
CA GLU A 769 2.30 -6.01 -15.75
C GLU A 769 1.24 -6.31 -16.81
N VAL A 770 1.70 -6.82 -17.94
CA VAL A 770 0.87 -7.14 -19.10
C VAL A 770 0.73 -8.65 -19.21
N THR A 771 -0.51 -9.12 -19.36
CA THR A 771 -0.81 -10.48 -19.80
C THR A 771 -1.07 -10.44 -21.30
N ASP A 772 -0.30 -11.20 -22.07
CA ASP A 772 -0.39 -11.25 -23.53
C ASP A 772 -0.20 -12.70 -24.01
N PRO A 773 -1.17 -13.29 -24.74
CA PRO A 773 -1.05 -14.64 -25.29
C PRO A 773 0.06 -14.82 -26.34
N THR A 774 0.56 -13.72 -26.93
CA THR A 774 1.59 -13.74 -27.99
C THR A 774 2.72 -12.75 -27.69
N PRO A 775 3.35 -12.79 -26.51
CA PRO A 775 4.10 -11.67 -25.97
C PRO A 775 5.39 -11.38 -26.74
N ARG A 776 5.87 -10.14 -26.58
CA ARG A 776 7.22 -9.66 -26.99
C ARG A 776 7.48 -9.65 -28.49
N ARG A 777 6.43 -9.66 -29.34
CA ARG A 777 6.56 -9.61 -30.80
C ARG A 777 6.50 -8.17 -31.28
N ASN A 778 7.64 -7.48 -31.24
CA ASN A 778 7.75 -6.14 -31.79
C ASN A 778 9.15 -5.86 -32.37
N GLU A 779 9.27 -5.92 -33.70
CA GLU A 779 10.50 -5.58 -34.43
C GLU A 779 10.48 -4.14 -34.99
N GLN A 780 9.38 -3.42 -34.77
CA GLN A 780 9.17 -2.09 -35.33
C GLN A 780 10.14 -1.06 -34.72
N THR A 781 10.17 0.14 -35.29
CA THR A 781 10.97 1.26 -34.77
C THR A 781 10.21 2.57 -34.90
N GLY A 782 10.64 3.57 -34.14
CA GLY A 782 10.10 4.93 -34.23
C GLY A 782 8.59 4.98 -34.00
N VAL A 783 7.89 5.72 -34.88
CA VAL A 783 6.44 5.89 -34.80
C VAL A 783 5.67 4.62 -35.12
N ASP A 784 6.30 3.56 -35.65
CA ASP A 784 5.61 2.31 -36.01
C ASP A 784 5.57 1.30 -34.86
N LEU A 785 6.17 1.61 -33.70
CA LEU A 785 6.20 0.73 -32.53
C LEU A 785 4.79 0.29 -32.06
N TRP A 786 3.75 1.09 -32.27
CA TRP A 786 2.36 0.75 -31.89
C TRP A 786 1.74 -0.35 -32.75
N ASN A 787 2.30 -0.67 -33.93
CA ASN A 787 1.74 -1.67 -34.86
C ASN A 787 1.98 -3.13 -34.42
N ALA A 788 2.45 -3.34 -33.19
CA ALA A 788 2.91 -4.61 -32.65
C ALA A 788 2.80 -4.59 -31.12
N ASP A 789 3.35 -5.57 -30.41
CA ASP A 789 3.21 -5.62 -28.94
C ASP A 789 3.94 -4.43 -28.30
N ALA A 790 3.19 -3.50 -27.71
CA ALA A 790 3.70 -2.28 -27.14
C ALA A 790 2.79 -1.76 -26.02
N LEU A 791 3.36 -0.91 -25.16
CA LEU A 791 2.59 0.00 -24.32
C LEU A 791 2.61 1.38 -24.95
N GLU A 792 1.45 2.00 -24.98
CA GLU A 792 1.25 3.33 -25.54
C GLU A 792 0.60 4.24 -24.50
N LEU A 793 1.25 5.38 -24.25
CA LEU A 793 0.77 6.39 -23.32
C LEU A 793 0.59 7.70 -24.06
N PHE A 794 -0.64 8.20 -24.07
CA PHE A 794 -0.95 9.55 -24.55
C PHE A 794 -0.98 10.50 -23.36
N ILE A 795 -0.08 11.47 -23.36
CA ILE A 795 0.11 12.43 -22.27
C ILE A 795 -0.20 13.82 -22.82
N GLY A 796 -1.11 14.52 -22.17
CA GLY A 796 -1.47 15.89 -22.51
C GLY A 796 -2.02 16.60 -21.29
N HIS A 797 -1.85 17.92 -21.22
CA HIS A 797 -2.34 18.74 -20.10
C HIS A 797 -3.25 19.90 -20.54
N GLU A 798 -3.34 20.17 -21.84
CA GLU A 798 -4.06 21.32 -22.39
C GLU A 798 -5.41 20.89 -22.97
N ALA A 799 -6.49 21.49 -22.47
CA ALA A 799 -7.87 21.30 -22.97
C ALA A 799 -8.22 19.81 -23.24
N LEU A 800 -8.11 19.04 -22.15
CA LEU A 800 -8.36 17.60 -22.04
C LEU A 800 -9.75 17.14 -22.55
N GLU A 801 -10.72 18.06 -22.63
CA GLU A 801 -12.09 17.74 -23.08
C GLU A 801 -12.28 17.85 -24.60
N GLN A 802 -11.30 18.38 -25.32
CA GLN A 802 -11.45 18.62 -26.75
C GLN A 802 -10.88 17.45 -27.56
N PRO A 803 -11.72 16.70 -28.31
CA PRO A 803 -11.25 15.60 -29.15
C PRO A 803 -10.46 16.13 -30.37
N GLY A 804 -9.49 15.36 -30.84
CA GLY A 804 -8.69 15.71 -32.02
C GLY A 804 -7.32 15.04 -32.04
N ALA A 805 -6.48 15.42 -33.01
CA ALA A 805 -5.08 15.01 -33.06
C ALA A 805 -4.30 15.57 -31.86
N LEU A 806 -3.14 14.96 -31.54
CA LEU A 806 -2.24 15.46 -30.51
C LEU A 806 -1.96 16.96 -30.71
N ARG A 807 -1.93 17.71 -29.62
CA ARG A 807 -1.49 19.11 -29.58
C ARG A 807 0.02 19.19 -29.57
N PHE A 808 0.54 20.41 -29.65
CA PHE A 808 1.98 20.63 -29.64
C PHE A 808 2.66 20.18 -28.32
N THR A 809 1.96 20.38 -27.20
CA THR A 809 2.40 20.00 -25.85
C THR A 809 2.15 18.53 -25.52
N ASP A 810 1.25 17.87 -26.23
CA ASP A 810 0.97 16.45 -26.02
C ASP A 810 2.14 15.58 -26.49
N ARG A 811 2.32 14.45 -25.82
CA ARG A 811 3.28 13.40 -26.15
C ARG A 811 2.56 12.08 -26.30
N GLN A 812 3.01 11.28 -27.25
CA GLN A 812 2.67 9.87 -27.32
C GLN A 812 3.96 9.09 -27.08
N ILE A 813 3.99 8.37 -25.98
CA ILE A 813 5.09 7.52 -25.57
C ILE A 813 4.78 6.11 -26.06
N LEU A 814 5.66 5.59 -26.91
CA LEU A 814 5.62 4.23 -27.42
C LEU A 814 6.73 3.44 -26.75
N ILE A 815 6.37 2.37 -26.05
CA ILE A 815 7.31 1.41 -25.46
C ILE A 815 7.07 0.08 -26.13
N GLY A 816 7.81 -0.18 -27.21
CA GLY A 816 7.79 -1.45 -27.92
C GLY A 816 8.53 -2.52 -27.12
N VAL A 817 7.83 -3.61 -26.83
CA VAL A 817 8.34 -4.67 -25.96
C VAL A 817 9.07 -5.75 -26.75
N GLY A 818 9.87 -5.38 -27.75
CA GLY A 818 10.79 -6.30 -28.44
C GLY A 818 12.03 -6.63 -27.60
N GLN A 819 12.92 -7.48 -28.11
CA GLN A 819 14.24 -7.74 -27.51
C GLN A 819 15.37 -7.14 -28.39
N PRO A 820 16.08 -6.08 -27.94
CA PRO A 820 15.85 -5.27 -26.73
C PRO A 820 14.60 -4.38 -26.84
N PRO A 821 14.04 -3.88 -25.73
CA PRO A 821 12.91 -2.95 -25.78
C PRO A 821 13.32 -1.66 -26.50
N ARG A 822 12.38 -1.09 -27.25
CA ARG A 822 12.59 0.13 -28.01
C ARG A 822 11.53 1.14 -27.63
N CYS A 823 11.97 2.37 -27.39
CA CYS A 823 11.07 3.44 -27.03
C CYS A 823 11.09 4.53 -28.09
N HIS A 824 9.96 5.21 -28.25
CA HIS A 824 9.87 6.39 -29.09
C HIS A 824 8.88 7.38 -28.51
N VAL A 825 9.25 8.66 -28.49
CA VAL A 825 8.36 9.75 -28.08
C VAL A 825 7.93 10.50 -29.33
N VAL A 826 6.69 10.27 -29.76
CA VAL A 826 6.08 11.04 -30.85
C VAL A 826 5.87 12.47 -30.35
N ARG A 827 6.37 13.44 -31.13
CA ARG A 827 6.49 14.86 -30.76
C ARG A 827 7.39 15.13 -29.55
N GLY A 828 8.31 14.21 -29.26
CA GLY A 828 9.37 14.43 -28.29
C GLY A 828 10.35 15.51 -28.73
N ARG A 829 11.04 16.12 -27.76
CA ARG A 829 12.17 17.01 -27.98
C ARG A 829 13.37 16.19 -28.44
N PRO A 830 14.30 16.77 -29.22
CA PRO A 830 15.54 16.09 -29.56
C PRO A 830 16.29 15.62 -28.30
N GLY A 831 16.56 14.31 -28.21
CA GLY A 831 17.21 13.67 -27.06
C GLY A 831 16.30 13.32 -25.88
N GLU A 832 14.98 13.35 -26.05
CA GLU A 832 14.01 12.78 -25.10
C GLU A 832 14.06 11.25 -25.21
N GLU A 833 14.58 10.59 -24.17
CA GLU A 833 14.78 9.15 -24.11
C GLU A 833 13.96 8.55 -22.98
N ILE A 834 13.31 7.42 -23.24
CA ILE A 834 12.63 6.62 -22.23
C ILE A 834 13.53 5.45 -21.89
N GLN A 835 13.90 5.34 -20.63
CA GLN A 835 14.50 4.13 -20.10
C GLN A 835 13.39 3.12 -19.88
N ALA A 836 13.50 1.93 -20.47
CA ALA A 836 12.55 0.86 -20.25
C ALA A 836 13.28 -0.45 -20.00
N VAL A 837 12.86 -1.14 -18.95
CA VAL A 837 13.21 -2.53 -18.68
C VAL A 837 11.96 -3.35 -18.91
N VAL A 838 12.09 -4.40 -19.73
CA VAL A 838 11.02 -5.37 -19.94
C VAL A 838 11.53 -6.72 -19.45
N VAL A 839 10.88 -7.22 -18.41
CA VAL A 839 11.17 -8.52 -17.80
C VAL A 839 10.06 -9.47 -18.20
N ASP A 840 10.42 -10.55 -18.89
CA ASP A 840 9.46 -11.58 -19.27
C ASP A 840 8.84 -12.20 -18.02
N ARG A 841 7.52 -12.41 -18.06
CA ARG A 841 6.90 -13.25 -17.04
C ARG A 841 7.43 -14.66 -17.23
N VAL A 842 7.73 -15.28 -16.10
CA VAL A 842 8.38 -16.58 -16.06
C VAL A 842 7.49 -17.68 -16.65
N ASP A 843 6.16 -17.50 -16.61
CA ASP A 843 5.19 -18.39 -17.26
C ASP A 843 5.10 -18.22 -18.79
N GLY A 844 5.85 -17.29 -19.37
CA GLY A 844 5.85 -16.99 -20.80
C GLY A 844 4.55 -16.38 -21.33
N ARG A 845 3.63 -15.97 -20.45
CA ARG A 845 2.29 -15.43 -20.83
C ARG A 845 2.15 -13.92 -20.61
N GLY A 846 3.25 -13.20 -20.83
CA GLY A 846 3.27 -11.75 -20.67
C GLY A 846 4.62 -11.24 -20.20
N TYR A 847 4.63 -10.02 -19.68
CA TYR A 847 5.84 -9.32 -19.28
C TYR A 847 5.53 -8.20 -18.31
N VAL A 848 6.52 -7.81 -17.52
CA VAL A 848 6.51 -6.58 -16.72
C VAL A 848 7.33 -5.53 -17.46
N VAL A 849 6.75 -4.37 -17.68
CA VAL A 849 7.45 -3.18 -18.18
C VAL A 849 7.62 -2.23 -17.03
N GLU A 850 8.86 -1.86 -16.74
CA GLU A 850 9.17 -0.66 -15.99
C GLU A 850 9.76 0.37 -16.95
N ALA A 851 9.20 1.56 -16.98
CA ALA A 851 9.71 2.64 -17.81
C ALA A 851 9.78 3.94 -17.01
N ALA A 852 10.79 4.75 -17.32
CA ALA A 852 10.98 6.09 -16.81
C ALA A 852 11.30 7.00 -18.00
N GLY A 853 10.53 8.06 -18.18
CA GLY A 853 10.68 9.00 -19.29
C GLY A 853 10.24 10.41 -18.96
#